data_AF-A0A432ZK38-F1
#
_entry.id   AF-A0A432ZK38-F1
#
_cell.length_a   1.000
_cell.length_b   1.000
_cell.length_c   1.000
_cell.angle_alpha   90.00
_cell.angle_beta   90.00
_cell.angle_gamma   90.00
#
_symmetry.space_group_name_H-M   'P 1'
#
loop_
_entity.id
_entity.type
_entity.pdbx_description
1 polymer ?
#
loop_
_entity_poly.entity_id
_entity_poly.type
_entity_poly.pdbx_seq_one_letter_code
_entity_poly.pdbx_strand_id
1 'polypeptide(L)'
;MAVVSQILILAAGNSQRFRATAPTAIVQQFQHKALVPIWDSRGSLMLLLDHLVELGVEPNHIYIATGCAAPLLSATVTHRHPQLKCLAPHTDFTKRSMMQTLQHSFRQLPQRPTWVLFADTLYSREFLDKTVAQPLTRSTIACTKLRDDEQTPTEVTVTVAANKVHAFDSTEVPTHTMAHAVFWPAPQTIHELMSAPSQQKQWQVLARQQEPVEVIEVPEFAATDIDTYADLLALRPQVNEQVLDYFEHNLNKDKRSDANADQMDGSYYFKQCESEQAARHEAAVLRLLQKHLPNYTPALVRCKGRELVVEAVRGIRLYDLLRQLQQPKYSEIKACLMQRCNERLQAIQAVLEQHKNTLTQEPYPFQQQVGQLLGSICQLLDIKAPATQELAKLEQQWNQLCCIPFRDATPKNIILADPELCSTLNHQERQNNLQQRLDGSITYWQQLPIMDIDFTSTKHLSSRDDDLLSLHSHAVQFKFAPGQPNLGEAHQIPEPLTLLVRYLRFGGRKFMYKLLNPSGYRQRFRYDDPQFYFEALVRFLANDFAQDFPSTFRCLVEIRNKAALWQGVMPNLNAFEYSQAQPRYWQESPLEFTQLDTLYKLIVRRPYRRSAVAKDLSDDIYRKLAAAIATQEPIKFSVPFGGYKHPDAPASPKPNLAETFWLEYLREYAAPLAELHTAGVEFTLTYTSGVIENINGISQADQQAYLEELEALCDQLSCDKIRIGLFDIAQLIGGTEQARKQMFKTYETFIQTGRVANDEALKSAQRNLQSSRPAEHAALLCEAMESLPARRNFNKYSEHIQISNKKDALCLHLGSCQTSVVQPWVGVGVYDEKGRRRILSVRQWRESQLSGIPNSTCIPK
;
A
#
# COMPACT_ATOMS: atom_id res chain seq x y z
N MET A 1 6.08 44.05 19.46
CA MET A 1 5.94 42.72 18.83
C MET A 1 4.72 42.07 19.44
N ALA A 2 3.74 41.65 18.63
CA ALA A 2 2.59 40.92 19.14
C ALA A 2 3.09 39.64 19.83
N VAL A 3 2.59 39.35 21.03
CA VAL A 3 2.93 38.12 21.75
C VAL A 3 2.34 36.96 20.94
N VAL A 4 3.19 36.17 20.30
CA VAL A 4 2.74 34.96 19.60
C VAL A 4 2.27 33.97 20.67
N SER A 5 0.98 33.65 20.63
CA SER A 5 0.36 32.65 21.50
C SER A 5 1.04 31.29 21.33
N GLN A 6 1.17 30.55 22.43
CA GLN A 6 1.57 29.15 22.38
C GLN A 6 0.40 28.30 21.88
N ILE A 7 0.69 27.10 21.37
CA ILE A 7 -0.30 26.14 20.92
C ILE A 7 -0.01 24.81 21.61
N LEU A 8 -1.03 24.28 22.29
CA LEU A 8 -1.06 22.95 22.86
C LEU A 8 -2.05 22.09 22.07
N ILE A 9 -1.56 21.00 21.50
CA ILE A 9 -2.37 20.04 20.75
C ILE A 9 -2.56 18.79 21.61
N LEU A 10 -3.80 18.44 21.91
CA LEU A 10 -4.16 17.27 22.70
C LEU A 10 -4.22 16.02 21.82
N ALA A 11 -3.28 15.10 22.01
CA ALA A 11 -3.13 13.84 21.27
C ALA A 11 -3.03 12.61 22.20
N ALA A 12 -3.59 12.70 23.41
CA ALA A 12 -3.45 11.63 24.41
C ALA A 12 -4.57 10.57 24.40
N GLY A 13 -5.65 10.82 23.65
CA GLY A 13 -6.88 10.02 23.68
C GLY A 13 -6.69 8.56 23.23
N ASN A 14 -7.47 7.64 23.80
CA ASN A 14 -7.36 6.21 23.50
C ASN A 14 -7.98 5.79 22.14
N SER A 15 -8.62 6.72 21.42
CA SER A 15 -9.32 6.46 20.16
C SER A 15 -10.41 5.37 20.25
N GLN A 16 -11.07 5.19 21.41
CA GLN A 16 -11.96 4.04 21.64
C GLN A 16 -13.15 3.95 20.67
N ARG A 17 -13.87 5.06 20.42
CA ARG A 17 -15.00 5.11 19.47
C ARG A 17 -14.56 4.78 18.04
N PHE A 18 -13.42 5.33 17.63
CA PHE A 18 -12.83 5.07 16.33
C PHE A 18 -12.43 3.60 16.20
N ARG A 19 -11.73 3.04 17.20
CA ARG A 19 -11.30 1.64 17.22
C ARG A 19 -12.46 0.65 17.22
N ALA A 20 -13.60 1.02 17.78
CA ALA A 20 -14.80 0.18 17.79
C ALA A 20 -15.48 0.09 16.42
N THR A 21 -15.28 1.09 15.56
CA THR A 21 -15.98 1.22 14.26
C THR A 21 -15.06 1.03 13.05
N ALA A 22 -13.75 1.20 13.22
CA ALA A 22 -12.77 1.08 12.15
C ALA A 22 -12.37 -0.38 11.87
N PRO A 23 -12.05 -0.72 10.61
CA PRO A 23 -11.47 -2.02 10.27
C PRO A 23 -10.21 -2.32 11.09
N THR A 24 -10.07 -3.56 11.56
CA THR A 24 -8.95 -4.02 12.40
C THR A 24 -7.58 -3.69 11.81
N ALA A 25 -7.43 -3.80 10.48
CA ALA A 25 -6.19 -3.47 9.78
C ALA A 25 -5.78 -1.99 9.96
N ILE A 26 -6.75 -1.06 9.91
CA ILE A 26 -6.49 0.38 10.11
C ILE A 26 -6.08 0.64 11.56
N VAL A 27 -6.77 0.02 12.51
CA VAL A 27 -6.47 0.15 13.94
C VAL A 27 -5.07 -0.36 14.27
N GLN A 28 -4.69 -1.52 13.73
CA GLN A 28 -3.38 -2.12 13.94
C GLN A 28 -2.25 -1.30 13.29
N GLN A 29 -2.49 -0.78 12.08
CA GLN A 29 -1.49 -0.01 11.34
C GLN A 29 -1.17 1.34 11.99
N PHE A 30 -2.19 2.13 12.34
CA PHE A 30 -1.97 3.52 12.77
C PHE A 30 -1.97 3.70 14.29
N GLN A 31 -2.58 2.78 15.03
CA GLN A 31 -2.68 2.75 16.50
C GLN A 31 -3.37 3.97 17.17
N HIS A 32 -3.49 5.13 16.50
CA HIS A 32 -4.11 6.35 17.00
C HIS A 32 -4.90 7.04 15.87
N LYS A 33 -6.13 7.50 16.15
CA LYS A 33 -7.04 8.05 15.12
C LYS A 33 -6.49 9.30 14.42
N ALA A 34 -5.80 10.16 15.16
CA ALA A 34 -5.15 11.37 14.62
C ALA A 34 -4.01 11.09 13.60
N LEU A 35 -3.53 9.84 13.52
CA LEU A 35 -2.53 9.40 12.55
C LEU A 35 -3.15 8.69 11.34
N VAL A 36 -4.46 8.42 11.37
CA VAL A 36 -5.13 7.73 10.26
C VAL A 36 -5.22 8.69 9.07
N PRO A 37 -4.72 8.31 7.89
CA PRO A 37 -4.76 9.11 6.68
C PRO A 37 -6.15 9.68 6.35
N ILE A 38 -6.22 11.01 6.26
CA ILE A 38 -7.36 11.74 5.69
C ILE A 38 -6.99 12.16 4.28
N TRP A 39 -5.94 12.98 4.15
CA TRP A 39 -5.42 13.51 2.88
C TRP A 39 -3.89 13.37 2.82
N ASP A 40 -3.32 13.06 1.66
CA ASP A 40 -1.86 12.93 1.45
C ASP A 40 -1.13 12.05 2.51
N SER A 41 -1.75 10.94 2.93
CA SER A 41 -1.36 10.10 4.10
C SER A 41 -1.18 10.80 5.43
N ARG A 42 -1.50 12.08 5.49
CA ARG A 42 -1.49 12.85 6.72
C ARG A 42 -2.81 12.58 7.43
N GLY A 43 -2.70 12.17 8.70
CA GLY A 43 -3.81 12.26 9.62
C GLY A 43 -4.06 13.71 10.03
N SER A 44 -5.16 13.95 10.74
CA SER A 44 -5.57 15.28 11.22
C SER A 44 -4.44 16.00 11.97
N LEU A 45 -3.63 15.29 12.76
CA LEU A 45 -2.51 15.90 13.48
C LEU A 45 -1.45 16.47 12.53
N MET A 46 -1.07 15.74 11.48
CA MET A 46 -0.04 16.19 10.55
C MET A 46 -0.53 17.37 9.71
N LEU A 47 -1.80 17.34 9.29
CA LEU A 47 -2.43 18.45 8.58
C LEU A 47 -2.47 19.72 9.43
N LEU A 48 -2.85 19.60 10.70
CA LEU A 48 -2.85 20.72 11.63
C LEU A 48 -1.44 21.30 11.81
N LEU A 49 -0.43 20.47 12.03
CA LEU A 49 0.95 20.93 12.22
C LEU A 49 1.50 21.65 10.98
N ASP A 50 1.27 21.11 9.78
CA ASP A 50 1.69 21.74 8.53
C ASP A 50 1.03 23.13 8.39
N HIS A 51 -0.28 23.24 8.63
CA HIS A 51 -0.97 24.54 8.56
C HIS A 51 -0.46 25.57 9.58
N LEU A 52 -0.17 25.15 10.81
CA LEU A 52 0.36 26.04 11.84
C LEU A 52 1.74 26.60 11.46
N VAL A 53 2.60 25.75 10.89
CA VAL A 53 3.92 26.18 10.40
C VAL A 53 3.77 27.12 9.20
N GLU A 54 2.87 26.83 8.27
CA GLU A 54 2.56 27.70 7.12
C GLU A 54 1.94 29.05 7.52
N LEU A 55 1.31 29.13 8.70
CA LEU A 55 0.83 30.38 9.30
C LEU A 55 1.94 31.20 9.96
N GLY A 56 3.17 30.67 9.99
CA GLY A 56 4.31 31.32 10.64
C GLY A 56 4.32 31.15 12.15
N VAL A 57 3.61 30.16 12.70
CA VAL A 57 3.74 29.84 14.13
C VAL A 57 5.10 29.20 14.36
N GLU A 58 5.92 29.84 15.19
CA GLU A 58 7.25 29.35 15.54
C GLU A 58 7.18 27.93 16.13
N PRO A 59 8.00 26.98 15.65
CA PRO A 59 7.97 25.58 16.12
C PRO A 59 8.14 25.41 17.63
N ASN A 60 8.91 26.30 18.27
CA ASN A 60 9.11 26.29 19.73
C ASN A 60 7.88 26.77 20.54
N HIS A 61 6.82 27.22 19.87
CA HIS A 61 5.54 27.59 20.47
C HIS A 61 4.46 26.52 20.30
N ILE A 62 4.75 25.42 19.59
CA ILE A 62 3.80 24.32 19.34
C ILE A 62 4.21 23.09 20.17
N TYR A 63 3.28 22.59 20.98
CA TYR A 63 3.47 21.49 21.91
C TYR A 63 2.42 20.41 21.70
N ILE A 64 2.84 19.14 21.70
CA ILE A 64 1.94 18.00 21.49
C ILE A 64 1.86 17.18 22.78
N ALA A 65 0.68 17.13 23.40
CA ALA A 65 0.42 16.31 24.58
C ALA A 65 0.07 14.87 24.16
N THR A 66 0.98 13.93 24.43
CA THR A 66 0.84 12.53 24.01
C THR A 66 0.33 11.63 25.15
N GLY A 67 -0.19 10.45 24.78
CA GLY A 67 -0.70 9.44 25.70
C GLY A 67 -0.76 8.08 25.01
N CYS A 68 -1.93 7.72 24.47
CA CYS A 68 -2.04 6.53 23.63
C CYS A 68 -1.09 6.60 22.44
N ALA A 69 -0.34 5.52 22.19
CA ALA A 69 0.64 5.44 21.10
C ALA A 69 1.69 6.58 21.11
N ALA A 70 2.06 7.10 22.29
CA ALA A 70 3.02 8.20 22.41
C ALA A 70 4.34 7.99 21.64
N PRO A 71 5.02 6.82 21.67
CA PRO A 71 6.23 6.62 20.89
C PRO A 71 6.01 6.80 19.38
N LEU A 72 4.88 6.32 18.86
CA LEU A 72 4.54 6.45 17.44
C LEU A 72 4.23 7.90 17.08
N LEU A 73 3.39 8.59 17.87
CA LEU A 73 3.08 10.00 17.68
C LEU A 73 4.36 10.85 17.68
N SER A 74 5.24 10.64 18.66
CA SER A 74 6.51 11.38 18.77
C SER A 74 7.44 11.09 17.60
N ALA A 75 7.55 9.84 17.15
CA ALA A 75 8.33 9.49 15.97
C ALA A 75 7.78 10.17 14.71
N THR A 76 6.46 10.16 14.51
CA THR A 76 5.81 10.81 13.37
C THR A 76 6.02 12.32 13.38
N VAL A 77 5.81 12.98 14.52
CA VAL A 77 6.03 14.43 14.68
C VAL A 77 7.49 14.77 14.44
N THR A 78 8.44 14.05 15.07
CA THR A 78 9.88 14.33 14.93
C THR A 78 10.37 14.11 13.51
N HIS A 79 9.87 13.08 12.82
CA HIS A 79 10.23 12.80 11.44
C HIS A 79 9.81 13.93 10.49
N ARG A 80 8.61 14.49 10.69
CA ARG A 80 8.05 15.53 9.81
C ARG A 80 8.55 16.92 10.18
N HIS A 81 8.55 17.22 11.48
CA HIS A 81 8.83 18.53 12.06
C HIS A 81 9.77 18.37 13.27
N PRO A 82 11.08 18.17 13.05
CA PRO A 82 12.04 17.81 14.11
C PRO A 82 12.22 18.89 15.20
N GLN A 83 11.73 20.11 14.96
CA GLN A 83 11.81 21.23 15.90
C GLN A 83 10.64 21.29 16.89
N LEU A 84 9.55 20.56 16.62
CA LEU A 84 8.37 20.53 17.49
C LEU A 84 8.61 19.64 18.72
N LYS A 85 7.93 19.98 19.82
CA LYS A 85 8.11 19.28 21.10
C LYS A 85 6.89 18.44 21.45
N CYS A 86 7.08 17.13 21.56
CA CYS A 86 6.14 16.26 22.27
C CYS A 86 6.39 16.35 23.77
N LEU A 87 5.36 16.66 24.53
CA LEU A 87 5.41 16.64 26.00
C LEU A 87 5.52 15.21 26.52
N ALA A 88 6.06 15.05 27.73
CA ALA A 88 6.18 13.74 28.36
C ALA A 88 4.77 13.11 28.49
N PRO A 89 4.59 11.86 28.02
CA PRO A 89 3.28 11.27 27.92
C PRO A 89 2.63 11.14 29.28
N HIS A 90 1.33 11.39 29.34
CA HIS A 90 0.56 11.10 30.55
C HIS A 90 0.37 9.58 30.67
N THR A 91 1.01 8.91 31.63
CA THR A 91 1.00 7.43 31.75
C THR A 91 -0.37 6.83 32.04
N ASP A 92 -1.24 7.51 32.79
CA ASP A 92 -2.61 7.04 33.11
C ASP A 92 -3.70 7.50 32.13
N PHE A 93 -3.39 7.81 30.87
CA PHE A 93 -4.35 8.37 29.90
C PHE A 93 -5.63 7.52 29.71
N THR A 94 -5.62 6.22 30.01
CA THR A 94 -6.79 5.33 29.88
C THR A 94 -7.81 5.44 31.00
N LYS A 95 -7.42 5.95 32.18
CA LYS A 95 -8.27 6.01 33.39
C LYS A 95 -8.78 7.43 33.68
N ARG A 96 -8.44 8.39 32.82
CA ARG A 96 -8.45 9.80 33.13
C ARG A 96 -9.19 10.63 32.08
N SER A 97 -9.71 11.78 32.50
CA SER A 97 -10.44 12.70 31.63
C SER A 97 -9.48 13.56 30.79
N MET A 98 -10.02 14.19 29.74
CA MET A 98 -9.30 15.22 28.96
C MET A 98 -8.74 16.34 29.83
N MET A 99 -9.44 16.72 30.90
CA MET A 99 -8.99 17.75 31.85
C MET A 99 -7.67 17.36 32.54
N GLN A 100 -7.48 16.09 32.90
CA GLN A 100 -6.23 15.65 33.54
C GLN A 100 -5.04 15.69 32.57
N THR A 101 -5.26 15.34 31.30
CA THR A 101 -4.26 15.53 30.25
C THR A 101 -3.88 17.00 30.11
N LEU A 102 -4.88 17.88 30.12
CA LEU A 102 -4.69 19.32 29.99
C LEU A 102 -3.88 19.88 31.18
N GLN A 103 -4.27 19.53 32.41
CA GLN A 103 -3.56 19.91 33.63
C GLN A 103 -2.11 19.41 33.63
N HIS A 104 -1.88 18.15 33.26
CA HIS A 104 -0.53 17.58 33.15
C HIS A 104 0.32 18.29 32.09
N SER A 105 -0.31 18.73 31.00
CA SER A 105 0.38 19.46 29.92
C SER A 105 0.78 20.86 30.37
N PHE A 106 -0.13 21.62 30.99
CA PHE A 106 0.15 22.97 31.48
C PHE A 106 1.24 23.02 32.56
N ARG A 107 1.46 21.94 33.33
CA ARG A 107 2.61 21.83 34.25
C ARG A 107 3.96 21.78 33.53
N GLN A 108 3.97 21.34 32.26
CA GLN A 108 5.18 21.22 31.44
C GLN A 108 5.39 22.40 30.50
N LEU A 109 4.35 23.21 30.27
CA LEU A 109 4.42 24.36 29.37
C LEU A 109 5.00 25.60 30.06
N PRO A 110 5.66 26.48 29.30
CA PRO A 110 5.93 27.84 29.77
C PRO A 110 4.61 28.55 30.10
N GLN A 111 4.64 29.41 31.12
CA GLN A 111 3.47 30.16 31.58
C GLN A 111 3.16 31.33 30.61
N ARG A 112 2.52 31.03 29.48
CA ARG A 112 2.17 31.99 28.41
C ARG A 112 0.73 31.78 27.92
N PRO A 113 0.15 32.79 27.23
CA PRO A 113 -1.15 32.62 26.58
C PRO A 113 -1.11 31.45 25.60
N THR A 114 -2.10 30.55 25.67
CA THR A 114 -2.05 29.26 24.99
C THR A 114 -3.39 28.93 24.33
N TRP A 115 -3.37 28.65 23.03
CA TRP A 115 -4.43 27.95 22.32
C TRP A 115 -4.37 26.45 22.59
N VAL A 116 -5.51 25.85 22.89
CA VAL A 116 -5.67 24.41 23.05
C VAL A 116 -6.48 23.88 21.87
N LEU A 117 -5.87 23.01 21.07
CA LEU A 117 -6.42 22.36 19.90
C LEU A 117 -6.43 20.83 20.09
N PHE A 118 -7.14 20.12 19.23
CA PHE A 118 -7.33 18.67 19.31
C PHE A 118 -6.69 17.99 18.11
N ALA A 119 -5.94 16.90 18.35
CA ALA A 119 -5.20 16.21 17.29
C ALA A 119 -6.10 15.47 16.31
N ASP A 120 -7.30 15.10 16.73
CA ASP A 120 -8.35 14.37 16.04
C ASP A 120 -9.37 15.26 15.33
N THR A 121 -9.23 16.57 15.43
CA THR A 121 -10.07 17.53 14.71
C THR A 121 -9.35 18.02 13.46
N LEU A 122 -10.10 18.09 12.36
CA LEU A 122 -9.65 18.71 11.13
C LEU A 122 -10.03 20.19 11.12
N TYR A 123 -9.05 21.07 11.05
CA TYR A 123 -9.26 22.51 11.02
C TYR A 123 -9.00 23.08 9.62
N SER A 124 -9.95 23.87 9.12
CA SER A 124 -9.78 24.61 7.86
C SER A 124 -8.74 25.71 8.00
N ARG A 125 -8.20 26.18 6.88
CA ARG A 125 -7.26 27.31 6.88
C ARG A 125 -7.91 28.58 7.43
N GLU A 126 -9.14 28.85 7.00
CA GLU A 126 -9.92 30.00 7.47
C GLU A 126 -10.16 29.96 8.99
N PHE A 127 -10.39 28.77 9.57
CA PHE A 127 -10.49 28.61 11.02
C PHE A 127 -9.23 29.11 11.71
N LEU A 128 -8.07 28.63 11.27
CA LEU A 128 -6.79 28.93 11.92
C LEU A 128 -6.41 30.41 11.73
N ASP A 129 -6.68 30.99 10.56
CA ASP A 129 -6.50 32.43 10.29
C ASP A 129 -7.38 33.29 11.23
N LYS A 130 -8.63 32.89 11.47
CA LYS A 130 -9.55 33.61 12.37
C LYS A 130 -9.23 33.43 13.85
N THR A 131 -8.56 32.35 14.24
CA THR A 131 -8.34 32.01 15.65
C THR A 131 -6.89 32.21 16.07
N VAL A 132 -5.98 31.39 15.58
CA VAL A 132 -4.58 31.32 16.01
C VAL A 132 -3.81 32.59 15.66
N ALA A 133 -4.15 33.27 14.56
CA ALA A 133 -3.45 34.47 14.13
C ALA A 133 -3.84 35.75 14.90
N GLN A 134 -4.90 35.71 15.72
CA GLN A 134 -5.40 36.90 16.44
C GLN A 134 -4.75 37.05 17.83
N PRO A 135 -4.32 38.27 18.21
CA PRO A 135 -3.89 38.54 19.57
C PRO A 135 -5.11 38.58 20.50
N LEU A 136 -5.10 37.75 21.53
CA LEU A 136 -6.22 37.62 22.48
C LEU A 136 -5.74 37.86 23.91
N THR A 137 -6.58 38.49 24.73
CA THR A 137 -6.25 38.85 26.12
C THR A 137 -7.20 38.25 27.15
N ARG A 138 -8.30 37.62 26.71
CA ARG A 138 -9.29 36.96 27.55
C ARG A 138 -9.43 35.49 27.17
N SER A 139 -10.11 34.69 28.00
CA SER A 139 -10.51 33.35 27.60
C SER A 139 -11.41 33.44 26.39
N THR A 140 -11.09 32.71 25.34
CA THR A 140 -11.83 32.78 24.07
C THR A 140 -12.12 31.37 23.58
N ILE A 141 -13.33 31.15 23.07
CA ILE A 141 -13.71 29.91 22.38
C ILE A 141 -14.02 30.19 20.92
N ALA A 142 -13.73 29.22 20.06
CA ALA A 142 -14.25 29.22 18.71
C ALA A 142 -15.66 28.61 18.72
N CYS A 143 -16.61 29.21 17.99
CA CYS A 143 -17.97 28.71 17.89
C CYS A 143 -18.45 28.68 16.44
N THR A 144 -19.26 27.69 16.10
CA THR A 144 -20.05 27.63 14.85
C THR A 144 -21.49 27.99 15.16
N LYS A 145 -22.20 28.63 14.22
CA LYS A 145 -23.65 28.83 14.35
C LYS A 145 -24.35 27.48 14.40
N LEU A 146 -25.36 27.37 15.26
CA LEU A 146 -26.18 26.17 15.32
C LEU A 146 -26.95 26.04 14.01
N ARG A 147 -27.01 24.83 13.45
CA ARG A 147 -27.76 24.57 12.21
C ARG A 147 -29.24 24.44 12.50
N ASP A 148 -30.07 24.90 11.57
CA ASP A 148 -31.54 24.82 11.69
C ASP A 148 -32.06 23.36 11.72
N ASP A 149 -31.27 22.40 11.26
CA ASP A 149 -31.61 20.98 11.18
C ASP A 149 -31.17 20.13 12.40
N GLU A 150 -30.33 20.67 13.29
CA GLU A 150 -29.89 19.97 14.50
C GLU A 150 -30.86 20.18 15.67
N GLN A 151 -31.90 19.35 15.73
CA GLN A 151 -32.88 19.40 16.84
C GLN A 151 -32.28 19.02 18.21
N THR A 152 -31.16 18.29 18.22
CA THR A 152 -30.43 17.89 19.44
C THR A 152 -28.93 17.81 19.16
N PRO A 153 -28.18 18.92 19.28
CA PRO A 153 -26.73 18.90 19.09
C PRO A 153 -26.07 17.97 20.11
N THR A 154 -25.15 17.14 19.64
CA THR A 154 -24.34 16.27 20.52
C THR A 154 -23.13 17.00 21.12
N GLU A 155 -22.87 18.21 20.61
CA GLU A 155 -21.82 19.12 21.02
C GLU A 155 -22.27 20.04 22.17
N VAL A 156 -21.32 20.77 22.75
CA VAL A 156 -21.62 21.76 23.79
C VAL A 156 -22.29 22.96 23.14
N THR A 157 -23.50 23.26 23.58
CA THR A 157 -24.28 24.37 23.06
C THR A 157 -23.92 25.67 23.79
N VAL A 158 -23.95 26.77 23.05
CA VAL A 158 -23.53 28.08 23.55
C VAL A 158 -24.58 29.13 23.16
N THR A 159 -25.05 29.88 24.14
CA THR A 159 -25.81 31.11 23.91
C THR A 159 -24.82 32.27 23.84
N VAL A 160 -24.74 32.92 22.69
CA VAL A 160 -23.80 34.04 22.46
C VAL A 160 -24.55 35.37 22.44
N ALA A 161 -24.06 36.34 23.22
CA ALA A 161 -24.57 37.71 23.24
C ALA A 161 -23.39 38.70 23.20
N ALA A 162 -23.42 39.63 22.23
CA ALA A 162 -22.35 40.64 22.03
C ALA A 162 -20.93 40.04 21.95
N ASN A 163 -20.76 38.96 21.17
CA ASN A 163 -19.51 38.20 21.01
C ASN A 163 -18.93 37.62 22.31
N LYS A 164 -19.78 37.38 23.30
CA LYS A 164 -19.43 36.76 24.57
C LYS A 164 -20.35 35.58 24.84
N VAL A 165 -19.82 34.59 25.55
CA VAL A 165 -20.64 33.50 26.06
C VAL A 165 -21.56 34.04 27.14
N HIS A 166 -22.86 33.93 26.91
CA HIS A 166 -23.89 34.20 27.91
C HIS A 166 -24.11 32.97 28.80
N ALA A 167 -24.22 31.78 28.18
CA ALA A 167 -24.37 30.52 28.88
C ALA A 167 -23.87 29.33 28.05
N PHE A 168 -23.44 28.26 28.74
CA PHE A 168 -23.11 26.95 28.18
C PHE A 168 -24.20 25.95 28.57
N ASP A 169 -24.64 25.09 27.65
CA ASP A 169 -25.62 24.01 27.89
C ASP A 169 -26.82 24.47 28.74
N SER A 170 -27.37 25.64 28.39
CA SER A 170 -28.45 26.28 29.14
C SER A 170 -29.83 25.87 28.64
N THR A 171 -30.88 26.17 29.42
CA THR A 171 -32.27 26.00 28.98
C THR A 171 -32.71 27.06 27.96
N GLU A 172 -31.91 28.11 27.75
CA GLU A 172 -32.17 29.08 26.70
C GLU A 172 -31.89 28.48 25.33
N VAL A 173 -32.54 29.01 24.28
CA VAL A 173 -32.34 28.54 22.91
C VAL A 173 -30.88 28.80 22.50
N PRO A 174 -30.07 27.77 22.29
CA PRO A 174 -28.68 27.96 21.94
C PRO A 174 -28.57 28.56 20.54
N THR A 175 -27.59 29.44 20.36
CA THR A 175 -27.35 30.08 19.06
C THR A 175 -26.15 29.49 18.33
N HIS A 176 -25.28 28.77 19.06
CA HIS A 176 -24.01 28.26 18.58
C HIS A 176 -23.66 26.90 19.19
N THR A 177 -22.72 26.20 18.56
CA THR A 177 -21.98 25.08 19.16
C THR A 177 -20.52 25.45 19.35
N MET A 178 -19.92 24.95 20.44
CA MET A 178 -18.52 25.17 20.75
C MET A 178 -17.64 24.31 19.84
N ALA A 179 -16.82 24.95 19.00
CA ALA A 179 -15.81 24.24 18.22
C ALA A 179 -14.66 23.77 19.13
N HIS A 180 -13.90 22.78 18.68
CA HIS A 180 -12.78 22.18 19.41
C HIS A 180 -11.54 23.10 19.48
N ALA A 181 -11.66 24.35 19.92
CA ALA A 181 -10.53 25.23 20.19
C ALA A 181 -10.83 26.21 21.32
N VAL A 182 -9.88 26.33 22.26
CA VAL A 182 -10.00 27.25 23.41
C VAL A 182 -8.69 27.97 23.65
N PHE A 183 -8.75 29.28 23.79
CA PHE A 183 -7.64 30.12 24.17
C PHE A 183 -7.66 30.44 25.67
N TRP A 184 -6.49 30.34 26.30
CA TRP A 184 -6.26 30.63 27.71
C TRP A 184 -5.25 31.78 27.85
N PRO A 185 -5.65 32.96 28.37
CA PRO A 185 -4.86 34.19 28.26
C PRO A 185 -3.73 34.34 29.28
N ALA A 186 -3.80 33.68 30.46
CA ALA A 186 -2.90 33.99 31.58
C ALA A 186 -2.62 32.81 32.53
N PRO A 187 -1.49 32.86 33.29
CA PRO A 187 -1.14 31.88 34.33
C PRO A 187 -2.18 31.72 35.45
N GLN A 188 -2.92 32.79 35.77
CA GLN A 188 -3.99 32.76 36.78
C GLN A 188 -5.18 31.92 36.30
N THR A 189 -5.57 32.06 35.04
CA THR A 189 -6.61 31.22 34.41
C THR A 189 -6.16 29.76 34.31
N ILE A 190 -4.85 29.53 34.11
CA ILE A 190 -4.26 28.19 34.20
C ILE A 190 -4.38 27.67 35.63
N HIS A 191 -4.16 28.48 36.67
CA HIS A 191 -4.32 28.04 38.06
C HIS A 191 -5.75 27.56 38.37
N GLU A 192 -6.76 28.28 37.91
CA GLU A 192 -8.17 27.85 38.03
C GLU A 192 -8.38 26.49 37.34
N LEU A 193 -7.87 26.32 36.12
CA LEU A 193 -7.89 25.05 35.40
C LEU A 193 -7.14 23.93 36.16
N MET A 194 -6.01 24.25 36.77
CA MET A 194 -5.20 23.32 37.57
C MET A 194 -5.89 22.91 38.88
N SER A 195 -6.74 23.76 39.43
CA SER A 195 -7.50 23.53 40.67
C SER A 195 -8.84 22.82 40.43
N ALA A 196 -9.31 22.78 39.17
CA ALA A 196 -10.58 22.17 38.82
C ALA A 196 -10.59 20.65 39.11
N PRO A 197 -11.69 20.11 39.66
CA PRO A 197 -11.87 18.66 39.81
C PRO A 197 -11.68 17.94 38.48
N SER A 198 -10.95 16.83 38.52
CA SER A 198 -10.59 16.06 37.32
C SER A 198 -11.78 15.56 36.49
N GLN A 199 -12.97 15.46 37.07
CA GLN A 199 -14.18 15.01 36.36
C GLN A 199 -14.83 16.13 35.51
N GLN A 200 -14.38 17.38 35.64
CA GLN A 200 -14.98 18.49 34.91
C GLN A 200 -14.55 18.55 33.45
N LYS A 201 -15.48 18.97 32.60
CA LYS A 201 -15.23 19.33 31.20
C LYS A 201 -14.65 20.75 31.10
N GLN A 202 -13.97 21.05 30.01
CA GLN A 202 -13.32 22.35 29.80
C GLN A 202 -14.29 23.53 29.88
N TRP A 203 -15.46 23.42 29.24
CA TRP A 203 -16.50 24.45 29.28
C TRP A 203 -17.04 24.70 30.68
N GLN A 204 -17.05 23.69 31.57
CA GLN A 204 -17.52 23.86 32.95
C GLN A 204 -16.55 24.69 33.79
N VAL A 205 -15.26 24.69 33.43
CA VAL A 205 -14.26 25.57 34.04
C VAL A 205 -14.45 26.99 33.50
N LEU A 206 -14.62 27.13 32.18
CA LEU A 206 -14.89 28.43 31.54
C LEU A 206 -16.16 29.10 32.12
N ALA A 207 -17.23 28.33 32.33
CA ALA A 207 -18.50 28.82 32.88
C ALA A 207 -18.40 29.37 34.31
N ARG A 208 -17.31 29.07 35.04
CA ARG A 208 -17.08 29.52 36.42
C ARG A 208 -16.17 30.75 36.51
N GLN A 209 -15.59 31.16 35.39
CA GLN A 209 -14.71 32.32 35.37
C GLN A 209 -15.49 33.59 35.69
N GLN A 210 -14.87 34.48 36.44
CA GLN A 210 -15.45 35.80 36.73
C GLN A 210 -15.40 36.72 35.51
N GLU A 211 -14.36 36.56 34.68
CA GLU A 211 -14.22 37.29 33.43
C GLU A 211 -15.08 36.66 32.32
N PRO A 212 -15.69 37.47 31.44
CA PRO A 212 -16.49 36.95 30.34
C PRO A 212 -15.62 36.21 29.32
N VAL A 213 -16.11 35.05 28.88
CA VAL A 213 -15.50 34.27 27.80
C VAL A 213 -15.90 34.89 26.46
N GLU A 214 -14.92 35.25 25.65
CA GLU A 214 -15.13 35.81 24.31
C GLU A 214 -15.37 34.70 23.28
N VAL A 215 -16.07 35.04 22.20
CA VAL A 215 -16.40 34.11 21.12
C VAL A 215 -15.81 34.60 19.81
N ILE A 216 -15.12 33.70 19.10
CA ILE A 216 -14.77 33.87 17.69
C ILE A 216 -15.72 32.99 16.88
N GLU A 217 -16.61 33.61 16.12
CA GLU A 217 -17.46 32.88 15.17
C GLU A 217 -16.62 32.40 13.98
N VAL A 218 -16.66 31.10 13.71
CA VAL A 218 -15.99 30.46 12.58
C VAL A 218 -17.03 29.89 11.61
N PRO A 219 -16.67 29.69 10.32
CA PRO A 219 -17.60 29.10 9.36
C PRO A 219 -18.07 27.72 9.80
N GLU A 220 -19.25 27.34 9.32
CA GLU A 220 -19.75 25.98 9.43
C GLU A 220 -18.73 24.99 8.83
N PHE A 221 -18.50 23.86 9.49
CA PHE A 221 -17.48 22.85 9.13
C PHE A 221 -16.03 23.33 9.14
N ALA A 222 -15.74 24.53 9.66
CA ALA A 222 -14.36 25.01 9.78
C ALA A 222 -13.51 24.20 10.78
N ALA A 223 -14.16 23.46 11.67
CA ALA A 223 -13.58 22.41 12.48
C ALA A 223 -14.49 21.17 12.44
N THR A 224 -13.93 19.99 12.19
CA THR A 224 -14.70 18.73 12.15
C THR A 224 -13.97 17.65 12.93
N ASP A 225 -14.63 17.10 13.96
CA ASP A 225 -14.03 16.05 14.79
C ASP A 225 -14.12 14.67 14.15
N ILE A 226 -13.12 13.83 14.40
CA ILE A 226 -13.02 12.47 13.84
C ILE A 226 -13.09 11.48 14.98
N ASP A 227 -14.30 11.09 15.36
CA ASP A 227 -14.54 10.22 16.51
C ASP A 227 -14.76 8.77 16.15
N THR A 228 -15.33 8.53 14.98
CA THR A 228 -15.69 7.23 14.44
C THR A 228 -15.07 7.04 13.06
N TYR A 229 -15.10 5.80 12.56
CA TYR A 229 -14.69 5.53 11.18
C TYR A 229 -15.64 6.18 10.17
N ALA A 230 -16.92 6.36 10.51
CA ALA A 230 -17.89 7.04 9.67
C ALA A 230 -17.54 8.52 9.48
N ASP A 231 -17.13 9.21 10.55
CA ASP A 231 -16.70 10.62 10.48
C ASP A 231 -15.49 10.78 9.55
N LEU A 232 -14.52 9.87 9.66
CA LEU A 232 -13.37 9.84 8.74
C LEU A 232 -13.81 9.65 7.28
N LEU A 233 -14.78 8.77 7.03
CA LEU A 233 -15.32 8.56 5.68
C LEU A 233 -16.10 9.77 5.17
N ALA A 234 -16.84 10.46 6.04
CA ALA A 234 -17.56 11.69 5.70
C ALA A 234 -16.62 12.85 5.33
N LEU A 235 -15.41 12.88 5.91
CA LEU A 235 -14.36 13.84 5.57
C LEU A 235 -13.60 13.54 4.28
N ARG A 236 -13.72 12.33 3.74
CA ARG A 236 -13.20 12.06 2.40
C ARG A 236 -14.09 12.82 1.43
N PRO A 237 -13.52 13.52 0.43
CA PRO A 237 -14.31 14.12 -0.64
C PRO A 237 -15.31 13.07 -1.12
N GLN A 238 -16.60 13.36 -0.99
CA GLN A 238 -17.62 12.49 -1.56
C GLN A 238 -17.37 12.49 -3.06
N VAL A 239 -16.76 11.43 -3.54
CA VAL A 239 -16.51 11.30 -4.97
C VAL A 239 -17.88 11.11 -5.60
N ASN A 240 -18.33 12.14 -6.31
CA ASN A 240 -19.60 12.10 -7.02
C ASN A 240 -19.63 10.88 -7.94
N GLU A 241 -20.79 10.22 -8.00
CA GLU A 241 -21.05 9.07 -8.87
C GLU A 241 -20.62 9.33 -10.33
N GLN A 242 -20.82 10.55 -10.84
CA GLN A 242 -20.36 10.95 -12.18
C GLN A 242 -18.84 10.83 -12.37
N VAL A 243 -18.05 11.16 -11.34
CA VAL A 243 -16.59 11.04 -11.38
C VAL A 243 -16.17 9.56 -11.33
N LEU A 244 -16.85 8.76 -10.52
CA LEU A 244 -16.62 7.31 -10.45
C LEU A 244 -16.97 6.65 -11.79
N ASP A 245 -18.14 6.96 -12.34
CA ASP A 245 -18.59 6.48 -13.64
C ASP A 245 -17.60 6.88 -14.75
N TYR A 246 -17.16 8.14 -14.75
CA TYR A 246 -16.16 8.59 -15.69
C TYR A 246 -14.86 7.78 -15.58
N PHE A 247 -14.34 7.63 -14.35
CA PHE A 247 -13.14 6.85 -14.09
C PHE A 247 -13.31 5.40 -14.55
N GLU A 248 -14.41 4.73 -14.17
CA GLU A 248 -14.67 3.33 -14.52
C GLU A 248 -14.75 3.10 -16.03
N HIS A 249 -15.44 3.96 -16.76
CA HIS A 249 -15.73 3.73 -18.17
C HIS A 249 -14.63 4.24 -19.11
N ASN A 250 -13.92 5.30 -18.72
CA ASN A 250 -12.95 5.97 -19.61
C ASN A 250 -11.49 5.74 -19.21
N LEU A 251 -11.20 5.60 -17.91
CA LEU A 251 -9.83 5.55 -17.41
C LEU A 251 -9.43 4.15 -16.96
N ASN A 252 -10.32 3.46 -16.26
CA ASN A 252 -10.06 2.21 -15.57
C ASN A 252 -9.84 1.04 -16.56
N LYS A 253 -8.57 0.72 -16.77
CA LYS A 253 -8.13 -0.44 -17.56
C LYS A 253 -8.19 -1.75 -16.76
N ASP A 254 -8.45 -1.73 -15.46
CA ASP A 254 -8.41 -2.90 -14.58
C ASP A 254 -9.69 -3.73 -14.75
N LYS A 255 -10.82 -3.05 -14.91
CA LYS A 255 -12.12 -3.66 -15.27
C LYS A 255 -12.06 -4.48 -16.57
N ARG A 256 -11.14 -4.15 -17.49
CA ARG A 256 -10.95 -4.89 -18.76
C ARG A 256 -10.23 -6.22 -18.57
N SER A 257 -9.39 -6.36 -17.53
CA SER A 257 -8.57 -7.57 -17.33
C SER A 257 -9.30 -8.73 -16.66
N ASP A 258 -10.42 -8.49 -15.98
CA ASP A 258 -11.02 -9.51 -15.10
C ASP A 258 -11.86 -10.57 -15.85
N ALA A 259 -12.44 -10.24 -17.00
CA ALA A 259 -13.29 -11.18 -17.74
C ALA A 259 -12.53 -11.96 -18.84
N ASN A 260 -11.59 -11.32 -19.54
CA ASN A 260 -10.78 -11.93 -20.61
C ASN A 260 -9.48 -11.10 -20.76
N ALA A 261 -8.47 -11.35 -19.93
CA ALA A 261 -7.18 -10.67 -20.06
C ALA A 261 -6.51 -11.03 -21.40
N ASP A 262 -5.68 -10.13 -21.92
CA ASP A 262 -4.77 -10.46 -23.02
C ASP A 262 -3.86 -11.63 -22.64
N GLN A 263 -3.61 -12.55 -23.58
CA GLN A 263 -2.83 -13.76 -23.34
C GLN A 263 -1.72 -13.90 -24.37
N MET A 264 -0.64 -14.56 -23.99
CA MET A 264 0.41 -15.00 -24.90
C MET A 264 0.48 -16.51 -24.84
N ASP A 265 0.43 -17.15 -26.01
CA ASP A 265 0.59 -18.60 -26.14
C ASP A 265 1.57 -18.89 -27.28
N GLY A 266 2.76 -19.38 -26.90
CA GLY A 266 3.87 -19.60 -27.83
C GLY A 266 4.23 -18.35 -28.64
N SER A 267 4.05 -18.43 -29.95
CA SER A 267 4.36 -17.37 -30.92
C SER A 267 3.20 -16.39 -31.15
N TYR A 268 2.10 -16.50 -30.41
CA TYR A 268 0.89 -15.71 -30.62
C TYR A 268 0.51 -14.86 -29.41
N TYR A 269 -0.05 -13.69 -29.70
CA TYR A 269 -0.63 -12.76 -28.74
C TYR A 269 -2.13 -12.58 -29.02
N PHE A 270 -2.94 -12.82 -28.01
CA PHE A 270 -4.40 -12.76 -28.03
C PHE A 270 -4.83 -11.47 -27.34
N LYS A 271 -5.09 -10.43 -28.13
CA LYS A 271 -5.53 -9.11 -27.67
C LYS A 271 -7.05 -9.04 -27.63
N GLN A 272 -7.61 -8.62 -26.50
CA GLN A 272 -9.05 -8.40 -26.34
C GLN A 272 -9.40 -6.93 -26.53
N CYS A 273 -10.12 -6.63 -27.61
CA CYS A 273 -10.59 -5.29 -27.91
C CYS A 273 -11.89 -4.96 -27.13
N GLU A 274 -12.17 -3.66 -27.03
CA GLU A 274 -13.37 -3.13 -26.37
C GLU A 274 -14.66 -3.63 -27.03
N SER A 275 -14.68 -3.72 -28.35
CA SER A 275 -15.78 -4.22 -29.16
C SER A 275 -15.27 -4.97 -30.39
N GLU A 276 -16.17 -5.69 -31.06
CA GLU A 276 -15.84 -6.35 -32.34
C GLU A 276 -15.50 -5.33 -33.43
N GLN A 277 -16.17 -4.18 -33.45
CA GLN A 277 -15.84 -3.09 -34.36
C GLN A 277 -14.42 -2.56 -34.13
N ALA A 278 -14.02 -2.40 -32.87
CA ALA A 278 -12.65 -1.98 -32.52
C ALA A 278 -11.61 -3.01 -32.96
N ALA A 279 -11.89 -4.31 -32.80
CA ALA A 279 -11.01 -5.37 -33.31
C ALA A 279 -10.87 -5.32 -34.83
N ARG A 280 -11.99 -5.23 -35.56
CA ARG A 280 -11.98 -5.15 -37.03
C ARG A 280 -11.23 -3.92 -37.53
N HIS A 281 -11.40 -2.78 -36.86
CA HIS A 281 -10.68 -1.54 -37.16
C HIS A 281 -9.17 -1.71 -37.00
N GLU A 282 -8.73 -2.17 -35.82
CA GLU A 282 -7.30 -2.38 -35.55
C GLU A 282 -6.70 -3.45 -36.48
N ALA A 283 -7.44 -4.51 -36.81
CA ALA A 283 -7.03 -5.48 -37.82
C ALA A 283 -6.84 -4.86 -39.22
N ALA A 284 -7.69 -3.92 -39.62
CA ALA A 284 -7.54 -3.22 -40.90
C ALA A 284 -6.27 -2.38 -40.93
N VAL A 285 -5.99 -1.67 -39.83
CA VAL A 285 -4.75 -0.89 -39.68
C VAL A 285 -3.51 -1.78 -39.69
N LEU A 286 -3.53 -2.90 -38.97
CA LEU A 286 -2.41 -3.85 -38.95
C LEU A 286 -2.13 -4.41 -40.34
N ARG A 287 -3.15 -4.82 -41.10
CA ARG A 287 -2.98 -5.30 -42.49
C ARG A 287 -2.40 -4.22 -43.41
N LEU A 288 -2.91 -3.00 -43.28
CA LEU A 288 -2.40 -1.86 -44.05
C LEU A 288 -0.91 -1.64 -43.75
N LEU A 289 -0.55 -1.55 -42.48
CA LEU A 289 0.84 -1.31 -42.08
C LEU A 289 1.74 -2.49 -42.43
N GLN A 290 1.29 -3.74 -42.31
CA GLN A 290 2.09 -4.90 -42.75
C GLN A 290 2.38 -4.88 -44.24
N LYS A 291 1.43 -4.42 -45.06
CA LYS A 291 1.60 -4.30 -46.51
C LYS A 291 2.69 -3.28 -46.88
N HIS A 292 2.77 -2.16 -46.14
CA HIS A 292 3.65 -1.04 -46.48
C HIS A 292 4.95 -1.00 -45.66
N LEU A 293 4.91 -1.50 -44.42
CA LEU A 293 5.94 -1.37 -43.39
C LEU A 293 6.03 -2.67 -42.55
N PRO A 294 6.32 -3.84 -43.16
CA PRO A 294 6.27 -5.14 -42.49
C PRO A 294 7.23 -5.26 -41.30
N ASN A 295 8.26 -4.41 -41.23
CA ASN A 295 9.26 -4.43 -40.16
C ASN A 295 8.90 -3.58 -38.93
N TYR A 296 7.74 -2.90 -38.92
CA TYR A 296 7.34 -2.00 -37.83
C TYR A 296 6.08 -2.43 -37.08
N THR A 297 5.40 -3.50 -37.53
CA THR A 297 4.19 -4.00 -36.88
C THR A 297 4.21 -5.53 -36.80
N PRO A 298 3.63 -6.14 -35.76
CA PRO A 298 3.49 -7.59 -35.68
C PRO A 298 2.55 -8.11 -36.77
N ALA A 299 2.79 -9.32 -37.27
CA ALA A 299 1.89 -9.96 -38.23
C ALA A 299 0.49 -10.23 -37.62
N LEU A 300 -0.58 -10.01 -38.39
CA LEU A 300 -1.95 -10.27 -37.98
C LEU A 300 -2.29 -11.68 -38.42
N VAL A 301 -2.59 -12.55 -37.46
CA VAL A 301 -2.92 -13.96 -37.71
C VAL A 301 -4.42 -14.13 -37.89
N ARG A 302 -5.23 -13.55 -37.00
CA ARG A 302 -6.69 -13.69 -37.00
C ARG A 302 -7.38 -12.51 -36.33
N CYS A 303 -8.61 -12.22 -36.76
CA CYS A 303 -9.55 -11.35 -36.05
C CYS A 303 -10.88 -12.10 -35.93
N LYS A 304 -11.37 -12.35 -34.71
CA LYS A 304 -12.65 -13.06 -34.46
C LYS A 304 -13.39 -12.44 -33.29
N GLY A 305 -14.59 -11.89 -33.55
CA GLY A 305 -15.35 -11.17 -32.53
C GLY A 305 -14.52 -10.01 -31.96
N ARG A 306 -14.32 -10.01 -30.64
CA ARG A 306 -13.51 -9.00 -29.93
C ARG A 306 -12.02 -9.33 -29.87
N GLU A 307 -11.61 -10.51 -30.32
CA GLU A 307 -10.24 -11.00 -30.19
C GLU A 307 -9.42 -10.75 -31.47
N LEU A 308 -8.21 -10.20 -31.29
CA LEU A 308 -7.15 -10.16 -32.29
C LEU A 308 -6.04 -11.12 -31.91
N VAL A 309 -5.69 -12.00 -32.83
CA VAL A 309 -4.51 -12.86 -32.73
C VAL A 309 -3.43 -12.25 -33.61
N VAL A 310 -2.35 -11.79 -33.00
CA VAL A 310 -1.17 -11.24 -33.68
C VAL A 310 0.06 -12.05 -33.30
N GLU A 311 1.13 -11.90 -34.07
CA GLU A 311 2.44 -12.45 -33.72
C GLU A 311 2.94 -11.86 -32.39
N ALA A 312 3.45 -12.73 -31.52
CA ALA A 312 4.06 -12.30 -30.27
C ALA A 312 5.48 -11.74 -30.52
N VAL A 313 5.64 -10.42 -30.36
CA VAL A 313 6.96 -9.77 -30.45
C VAL A 313 7.74 -10.03 -29.16
N ARG A 314 8.72 -10.93 -29.22
CA ARG A 314 9.60 -11.24 -28.09
C ARG A 314 10.69 -10.17 -27.99
N GLY A 315 10.68 -9.41 -26.90
CA GLY A 315 11.51 -8.23 -26.79
C GLY A 315 11.39 -7.48 -25.47
N ILE A 316 11.98 -6.28 -25.46
CA ILE A 316 11.90 -5.32 -24.37
C ILE A 316 11.08 -4.10 -24.80
N ARG A 317 10.22 -3.58 -23.92
CA ARG A 317 9.52 -2.32 -24.17
C ARG A 317 10.51 -1.16 -24.17
N LEU A 318 10.34 -0.23 -25.12
CA LEU A 318 11.16 0.97 -25.18
C LEU A 318 11.08 1.77 -23.88
N TYR A 319 9.90 1.82 -23.25
CA TYR A 319 9.72 2.46 -21.94
C TYR A 319 10.66 1.90 -20.86
N ASP A 320 10.75 0.57 -20.74
CA ASP A 320 11.59 -0.08 -19.74
C ASP A 320 13.08 0.14 -20.03
N LEU A 321 13.46 0.08 -21.31
CA LEU A 321 14.84 0.32 -21.72
C LEU A 321 15.26 1.77 -21.47
N LEU A 322 14.42 2.75 -21.83
CA LEU A 322 14.71 4.17 -21.63
C LEU A 322 14.93 4.54 -20.15
N ARG A 323 14.36 3.79 -19.21
CA ARG A 323 14.63 3.95 -17.77
C ARG A 323 16.06 3.56 -17.42
N GLN A 324 16.56 2.46 -18.00
CA GLN A 324 17.93 2.00 -17.80
C GLN A 324 18.94 2.93 -18.49
N LEU A 325 18.57 3.51 -19.64
CA LEU A 325 19.38 4.44 -20.42
C LEU A 325 19.44 5.87 -19.84
N GLN A 326 18.94 6.12 -18.63
CA GLN A 326 19.03 7.44 -17.99
C GLN A 326 20.44 7.78 -17.48
N GLN A 327 21.34 6.80 -17.45
CA GLN A 327 22.73 6.99 -17.07
C GLN A 327 23.50 7.69 -18.21
N PRO A 328 24.35 8.71 -17.92
CA PRO A 328 25.08 9.45 -18.95
C PRO A 328 25.92 8.57 -19.89
N LYS A 329 26.47 7.46 -19.39
CA LYS A 329 27.27 6.52 -20.19
C LYS A 329 26.51 5.83 -21.32
N TYR A 330 25.16 5.86 -21.30
CA TYR A 330 24.31 5.24 -22.32
C TYR A 330 23.63 6.28 -23.22
N SER A 331 24.10 7.54 -23.22
CA SER A 331 23.51 8.64 -23.98
C SER A 331 23.50 8.40 -25.49
N GLU A 332 24.56 7.80 -26.04
CA GLU A 332 24.64 7.47 -27.48
C GLU A 332 23.61 6.41 -27.89
N ILE A 333 23.47 5.34 -27.09
CA ILE A 333 22.46 4.29 -27.31
C ILE A 333 21.06 4.92 -27.26
N LYS A 334 20.79 5.76 -26.25
CA LYS A 334 19.51 6.47 -26.13
C LYS A 334 19.24 7.34 -27.37
N ALA A 335 20.21 8.15 -27.80
CA ALA A 335 20.07 9.02 -28.97
C ALA A 335 19.79 8.21 -30.25
N CYS A 336 20.55 7.14 -30.48
CA CYS A 336 20.35 6.23 -31.61
C CYS A 336 18.93 5.64 -31.62
N LEU A 337 18.46 5.10 -30.49
CA LEU A 337 17.12 4.51 -30.42
C LEU A 337 16.01 5.54 -30.61
N MET A 338 16.15 6.74 -30.06
CA MET A 338 15.17 7.82 -30.22
C MET A 338 15.10 8.31 -31.68
N GLN A 339 16.24 8.43 -32.35
CA GLN A 339 16.28 8.76 -33.78
C GLN A 339 15.55 7.70 -34.62
N ARG A 340 15.86 6.41 -34.41
CA ARG A 340 15.19 5.32 -35.13
C ARG A 340 13.68 5.27 -34.85
N CYS A 341 13.28 5.58 -33.61
CA CYS A 341 11.86 5.70 -33.27
C CYS A 341 11.16 6.86 -33.99
N ASN A 342 11.86 7.97 -34.22
CA ASN A 342 11.34 9.09 -35.01
C ASN A 342 11.15 8.73 -36.48
N GLU A 343 12.17 8.13 -37.10
CA GLU A 343 12.12 7.68 -38.51
C GLU A 343 10.97 6.67 -38.73
N ARG A 344 10.86 5.69 -37.83
CA ARG A 344 9.74 4.73 -37.80
C ARG A 344 8.40 5.44 -37.64
N LEU A 345 8.29 6.38 -36.70
CA LEU A 345 7.05 7.11 -36.45
C LEU A 345 6.59 7.87 -37.70
N GLN A 346 7.50 8.62 -38.34
CA GLN A 346 7.22 9.36 -39.57
C GLN A 346 6.75 8.45 -40.70
N ALA A 347 7.40 7.29 -40.88
CA ALA A 347 7.00 6.31 -41.88
C ALA A 347 5.56 5.79 -41.65
N ILE A 348 5.22 5.43 -40.40
CA ILE A 348 3.88 4.97 -40.04
C ILE A 348 2.84 6.08 -40.24
N GLN A 349 3.14 7.30 -39.80
CA GLN A 349 2.25 8.44 -39.98
C GLN A 349 1.97 8.71 -41.46
N ALA A 350 2.99 8.66 -42.34
CA ALA A 350 2.80 8.85 -43.77
C ALA A 350 1.81 7.83 -44.38
N VAL A 351 1.91 6.55 -43.98
CA VAL A 351 0.99 5.50 -44.46
C VAL A 351 -0.43 5.72 -43.92
N LEU A 352 -0.58 6.04 -42.62
CA LEU A 352 -1.88 6.29 -42.00
C LEU A 352 -2.58 7.52 -42.59
N GLU A 353 -1.82 8.59 -42.84
CA GLU A 353 -2.34 9.81 -43.45
C GLU A 353 -2.86 9.56 -44.87
N GLN A 354 -2.09 8.83 -45.69
CA GLN A 354 -2.50 8.48 -47.06
C GLN A 354 -3.82 7.70 -47.09
N HIS A 355 -4.11 6.92 -46.04
CA HIS A 355 -5.29 6.05 -45.98
C HIS A 355 -6.36 6.52 -45.00
N LYS A 356 -6.24 7.73 -44.44
CA LYS A 356 -7.11 8.19 -43.34
C LYS A 356 -8.60 8.09 -43.66
N ASN A 357 -9.00 8.50 -44.88
CA ASN A 357 -10.39 8.50 -45.31
C ASN A 357 -11.04 7.10 -45.35
N THR A 358 -10.22 6.04 -45.41
CA THR A 358 -10.67 4.64 -45.35
C THR A 358 -10.66 4.06 -43.94
N LEU A 359 -9.88 4.66 -43.02
CA LEU A 359 -9.72 4.19 -41.65
C LEU A 359 -10.68 4.89 -40.70
N THR A 360 -10.68 6.23 -40.68
CA THR A 360 -11.55 7.03 -39.82
C THR A 360 -11.64 8.48 -40.31
N GLN A 361 -12.78 9.11 -40.02
CA GLN A 361 -12.99 10.55 -40.18
C GLN A 361 -13.38 11.22 -38.86
N GLU A 362 -13.48 10.45 -37.77
CA GLU A 362 -13.96 10.95 -36.49
C GLU A 362 -12.82 11.65 -35.76
N PRO A 363 -12.94 12.93 -35.39
CA PRO A 363 -11.94 13.59 -34.56
C PRO A 363 -11.88 12.95 -33.16
N TYR A 364 -10.75 13.11 -32.49
CA TYR A 364 -10.62 12.66 -31.11
C TYR A 364 -11.64 13.38 -30.21
N PRO A 365 -12.41 12.66 -29.38
CA PRO A 365 -13.55 13.23 -28.65
C PRO A 365 -13.08 14.12 -27.49
N PHE A 366 -12.74 15.37 -27.80
CA PHE A 366 -12.15 16.34 -26.88
C PHE A 366 -13.01 16.56 -25.63
N GLN A 367 -14.29 16.86 -25.79
CA GLN A 367 -15.15 17.16 -24.65
C GLN A 367 -15.26 15.98 -23.67
N GLN A 368 -15.39 14.75 -24.19
CA GLN A 368 -15.48 13.54 -23.36
C GLN A 368 -14.13 13.20 -22.70
N GLN A 369 -13.01 13.33 -23.41
CA GLN A 369 -11.74 12.81 -22.92
C GLN A 369 -10.89 13.85 -22.18
N VAL A 370 -11.07 15.13 -22.50
CA VAL A 370 -10.32 16.25 -21.92
C VAL A 370 -11.23 17.08 -21.02
N GLY A 371 -12.39 17.50 -21.53
CA GLY A 371 -13.34 18.31 -20.77
C GLY A 371 -13.84 17.61 -19.50
N GLN A 372 -14.38 16.39 -19.62
CA GLN A 372 -14.86 15.61 -18.47
C GLN A 372 -13.74 15.19 -17.53
N LEU A 373 -12.55 14.86 -18.05
CA LEU A 373 -11.38 14.55 -17.22
C LEU A 373 -10.99 15.75 -16.37
N LEU A 374 -10.87 16.92 -16.99
CA LEU A 374 -10.50 18.16 -16.30
C LEU A 374 -11.58 18.54 -15.29
N GLY A 375 -12.86 18.44 -15.65
CA GLY A 375 -13.97 18.64 -14.73
C GLY A 375 -13.95 17.67 -13.54
N SER A 376 -13.67 16.39 -13.77
CA SER A 376 -13.55 15.37 -12.72
C SER A 376 -12.38 15.66 -11.77
N ILE A 377 -11.22 16.04 -12.31
CA ILE A 377 -10.06 16.45 -11.50
C ILE A 377 -10.40 17.70 -10.69
N CYS A 378 -11.03 18.70 -11.30
CA CYS A 378 -11.45 19.92 -10.61
C CYS A 378 -12.37 19.62 -9.45
N GLN A 379 -13.37 18.77 -9.67
CA GLN A 379 -14.31 18.35 -8.63
C GLN A 379 -13.63 17.62 -7.49
N LEU A 380 -12.74 16.65 -7.79
CA LEU A 380 -12.00 15.91 -6.76
C LEU A 380 -11.06 16.78 -5.95
N LEU A 381 -10.53 17.83 -6.58
CA LEU A 381 -9.59 18.75 -5.97
C LEU A 381 -10.27 19.98 -5.37
N ASP A 382 -11.59 20.11 -5.46
CA ASP A 382 -12.32 21.33 -5.13
C ASP A 382 -11.67 22.58 -5.75
N ILE A 383 -11.59 22.56 -7.08
CA ILE A 383 -11.06 23.62 -7.94
C ILE A 383 -12.21 24.08 -8.84
N LYS A 384 -12.27 25.38 -9.12
CA LYS A 384 -13.23 25.90 -10.08
C LYS A 384 -12.90 25.38 -11.49
N ALA A 385 -13.85 24.65 -12.08
CA ALA A 385 -13.71 24.14 -13.43
C ALA A 385 -13.54 25.29 -14.47
N PRO A 386 -12.89 25.03 -15.61
CA PRO A 386 -12.79 26.01 -16.69
C PRO A 386 -14.16 26.46 -17.19
N ALA A 387 -14.22 27.67 -17.76
CA ALA A 387 -15.43 28.18 -18.39
C ALA A 387 -15.82 27.28 -19.59
N THR A 388 -17.09 26.87 -19.64
CA THR A 388 -17.62 26.01 -20.72
C THR A 388 -17.38 26.60 -22.12
N GLN A 389 -17.42 27.93 -22.25
CA GLN A 389 -17.16 28.63 -23.51
C GLN A 389 -15.70 28.49 -23.98
N GLU A 390 -14.73 28.49 -23.05
CA GLU A 390 -13.32 28.26 -23.39
C GLU A 390 -13.11 26.81 -23.84
N LEU A 391 -13.71 25.82 -23.15
CA LEU A 391 -13.63 24.41 -23.54
C LEU A 391 -14.23 24.16 -24.94
N ALA A 392 -15.36 24.81 -25.25
CA ALA A 392 -15.98 24.71 -26.59
C ALA A 392 -15.09 25.33 -27.68
N LYS A 393 -14.43 26.48 -27.40
CA LYS A 393 -13.48 27.10 -28.31
C LYS A 393 -12.24 26.21 -28.53
N LEU A 394 -11.72 25.59 -27.47
CA LEU A 394 -10.60 24.63 -27.55
C LEU A 394 -10.99 23.40 -28.37
N GLU A 395 -12.20 22.86 -28.20
CA GLU A 395 -12.70 21.74 -29.01
C GLU A 395 -12.79 22.10 -30.49
N GLN A 396 -13.31 23.28 -30.82
CA GLN A 396 -13.38 23.75 -32.20
C GLN A 396 -11.99 23.85 -32.83
N GLN A 397 -11.02 24.43 -32.11
CA GLN A 397 -9.63 24.51 -32.57
C GLN A 397 -8.99 23.13 -32.71
N TRP A 398 -9.26 22.22 -31.76
CA TRP A 398 -8.72 20.85 -31.78
C TRP A 398 -9.22 20.08 -33.00
N ASN A 399 -10.51 20.21 -33.33
CA ASN A 399 -11.09 19.56 -34.51
C ASN A 399 -10.44 20.05 -35.82
N GLN A 400 -9.97 21.29 -35.88
CA GLN A 400 -9.23 21.82 -37.04
C GLN A 400 -7.82 21.22 -37.16
N LEU A 401 -7.20 20.86 -36.03
CA LEU A 401 -5.89 20.21 -36.00
C LEU A 401 -5.96 18.70 -36.28
N CYS A 402 -7.12 18.08 -36.08
CA CYS A 402 -7.32 16.63 -36.25
C CYS A 402 -7.23 16.20 -37.72
N CYS A 403 -6.05 15.77 -38.16
CA CYS A 403 -5.77 15.51 -39.57
C CYS A 403 -5.24 14.11 -39.88
N ILE A 404 -4.80 13.35 -38.86
CA ILE A 404 -4.18 12.02 -39.01
C ILE A 404 -4.75 11.00 -38.00
N PRO A 405 -4.92 9.71 -38.37
CA PRO A 405 -5.31 8.66 -37.42
C PRO A 405 -4.34 8.55 -36.24
N PHE A 406 -4.89 8.58 -35.03
CA PHE A 406 -4.14 8.67 -33.77
C PHE A 406 -3.63 7.30 -33.30
N ARG A 407 -2.34 7.13 -33.03
CA ARG A 407 -1.78 5.81 -32.68
C ARG A 407 -1.50 5.59 -31.19
N ASP A 408 -1.27 6.64 -30.40
CA ASP A 408 -0.74 6.56 -29.04
C ASP A 408 0.71 6.03 -29.03
N ALA A 409 1.63 6.71 -29.74
CA ALA A 409 3.05 6.34 -29.89
C ALA A 409 3.93 6.42 -28.61
N THR A 410 3.36 6.09 -27.46
CA THR A 410 4.10 6.03 -26.19
C THR A 410 5.19 4.95 -26.21
N PRO A 411 6.32 5.16 -25.52
CA PRO A 411 7.37 4.15 -25.37
C PRO A 411 6.89 2.79 -24.82
N LYS A 412 5.76 2.73 -24.10
CA LYS A 412 5.21 1.46 -23.59
C LYS A 412 4.53 0.61 -24.66
N ASN A 413 4.11 1.22 -25.78
CA ASN A 413 3.46 0.56 -26.92
C ASN A 413 4.47 0.17 -28.01
N ILE A 414 5.78 0.32 -27.73
CA ILE A 414 6.88 0.04 -28.63
C ILE A 414 7.75 -1.07 -28.02
N ILE A 415 8.09 -2.09 -28.80
CA ILE A 415 8.98 -3.18 -28.42
C ILE A 415 10.22 -3.18 -29.32
N LEU A 416 11.41 -3.29 -28.71
CA LEU A 416 12.62 -3.67 -29.41
C LEU A 416 12.71 -5.20 -29.42
N ALA A 417 12.67 -5.80 -30.60
CA ALA A 417 12.50 -7.24 -30.78
C ALA A 417 13.82 -8.00 -30.53
N ASP A 418 14.09 -8.26 -29.25
CA ASP A 418 15.19 -9.07 -28.76
C ASP A 418 14.67 -10.24 -27.90
N PRO A 419 14.66 -11.48 -28.41
CA PRO A 419 14.20 -12.64 -27.66
C PRO A 419 14.94 -12.84 -26.33
N GLU A 420 16.21 -12.44 -26.23
CA GLU A 420 17.03 -12.54 -25.02
C GLU A 420 16.69 -11.49 -23.95
N LEU A 421 15.86 -10.50 -24.31
CA LEU A 421 15.32 -9.48 -23.39
C LEU A 421 13.82 -9.64 -23.13
N CYS A 422 13.23 -10.76 -23.59
CA CYS A 422 11.81 -11.04 -23.44
C CYS A 422 11.40 -11.22 -21.96
N SER A 423 10.20 -10.78 -21.60
CA SER A 423 9.63 -10.93 -20.25
C SER A 423 9.36 -12.39 -19.84
N THR A 424 9.41 -13.34 -20.77
CA THR A 424 9.29 -14.78 -20.47
C THR A 424 10.54 -15.39 -19.86
N LEU A 425 11.68 -14.73 -20.00
CA LEU A 425 12.93 -15.14 -19.35
C LEU A 425 12.90 -14.79 -17.87
N ASN A 426 13.74 -15.47 -17.09
CA ASN A 426 13.90 -15.11 -15.69
C ASN A 426 14.53 -13.70 -15.59
N HIS A 427 14.20 -12.98 -14.52
CA HIS A 427 14.62 -11.58 -14.34
C HIS A 427 16.14 -11.40 -14.38
N GLN A 428 16.89 -12.29 -13.72
CA GLN A 428 18.35 -12.18 -13.63
C GLN A 428 19.01 -12.39 -14.99
N GLU A 429 18.60 -13.41 -15.73
CA GLU A 429 19.05 -13.69 -17.09
C GLU A 429 18.76 -12.51 -18.01
N ARG A 430 17.54 -11.97 -17.96
CA ARG A 430 17.15 -10.79 -18.73
C ARG A 430 18.01 -9.57 -18.41
N GLN A 431 18.33 -9.33 -17.13
CA GLN A 431 19.21 -8.25 -16.69
C GLN A 431 20.66 -8.45 -17.14
N ASN A 432 21.18 -9.68 -17.04
CA ASN A 432 22.53 -10.01 -17.51
C ASN A 432 22.66 -9.81 -19.02
N ASN A 433 21.67 -10.30 -19.79
CA ASN A 433 21.61 -10.13 -21.24
C ASN A 433 21.54 -8.64 -21.58
N LEU A 434 20.70 -7.87 -20.88
CA LEU A 434 20.60 -6.42 -21.10
C LEU A 434 21.93 -5.74 -20.85
N GLN A 435 22.58 -6.01 -19.72
CA GLN A 435 23.85 -5.40 -19.37
C GLN A 435 24.93 -5.74 -20.40
N GLN A 436 25.00 -7.00 -20.86
CA GLN A 436 25.88 -7.40 -21.95
C GLN A 436 25.62 -6.62 -23.25
N ARG A 437 24.34 -6.34 -23.59
CA ARG A 437 24.00 -5.51 -24.77
C ARG A 437 24.32 -4.03 -24.58
N LEU A 438 24.18 -3.51 -23.35
CA LEU A 438 24.50 -2.12 -23.02
C LEU A 438 26.01 -1.85 -23.02
N ASP A 439 26.82 -2.84 -22.62
CA ASP A 439 28.28 -2.77 -22.65
C ASP A 439 28.87 -3.09 -24.04
N GLY A 440 28.02 -3.54 -24.97
CA GLY A 440 28.38 -3.86 -26.35
C GLY A 440 28.45 -2.65 -27.29
N SER A 441 28.60 -2.92 -28.58
CA SER A 441 28.63 -1.88 -29.63
C SER A 441 27.25 -1.28 -29.91
N ILE A 442 27.21 0.02 -30.17
CA ILE A 442 26.01 0.73 -30.64
C ILE A 442 25.41 0.14 -31.92
N THR A 443 26.21 -0.54 -32.75
CA THR A 443 25.76 -1.23 -33.97
C THR A 443 24.64 -2.24 -33.69
N TYR A 444 24.69 -2.89 -32.53
CA TYR A 444 23.62 -3.78 -32.07
C TYR A 444 22.27 -3.04 -32.04
N TRP A 445 22.23 -1.90 -31.37
CA TRP A 445 21.05 -1.06 -31.21
C TRP A 445 20.63 -0.36 -32.50
N GLN A 446 21.52 -0.21 -33.48
CA GLN A 446 21.19 0.31 -34.82
C GLN A 446 20.41 -0.71 -35.67
N GLN A 447 20.64 -2.01 -35.46
CA GLN A 447 20.07 -3.08 -36.28
C GLN A 447 18.83 -3.73 -35.65
N LEU A 448 18.66 -3.60 -34.33
CA LEU A 448 17.59 -4.27 -33.60
C LEU A 448 16.19 -3.84 -34.09
N PRO A 449 15.28 -4.75 -34.49
CA PRO A 449 13.97 -4.34 -34.99
C PRO A 449 13.13 -3.62 -33.94
N ILE A 450 12.33 -2.62 -34.36
CA ILE A 450 11.48 -1.84 -33.47
C ILE A 450 10.03 -1.92 -33.96
N MET A 451 9.16 -2.48 -33.13
CA MET A 451 7.78 -2.82 -33.45
C MET A 451 6.81 -1.99 -32.61
N ASP A 452 5.75 -1.48 -33.22
CA ASP A 452 4.58 -0.93 -32.52
C ASP A 452 3.49 -1.99 -32.40
N ILE A 453 2.89 -2.09 -31.21
CA ILE A 453 2.01 -3.20 -30.84
C ILE A 453 0.58 -2.77 -30.44
N ASP A 454 0.28 -1.48 -30.46
CA ASP A 454 -1.06 -0.97 -30.13
C ASP A 454 -1.51 0.08 -31.16
N PHE A 455 -2.62 -0.21 -31.83
CA PHE A 455 -3.26 0.68 -32.80
C PHE A 455 -4.73 0.94 -32.45
N THR A 456 -5.17 0.59 -31.24
CA THR A 456 -6.57 0.76 -30.77
C THR A 456 -7.09 2.19 -30.93
N SER A 457 -6.19 3.15 -30.83
CA SER A 457 -6.48 4.58 -30.86
C SER A 457 -6.75 5.13 -32.25
N THR A 458 -6.42 4.38 -33.31
CA THR A 458 -6.48 4.86 -34.71
C THR A 458 -7.91 5.01 -35.23
N LYS A 459 -8.90 4.72 -34.39
CA LYS A 459 -10.31 4.98 -34.65
C LYS A 459 -10.65 6.48 -34.65
N HIS A 460 -9.75 7.34 -34.16
CA HIS A 460 -9.92 8.79 -34.17
C HIS A 460 -8.80 9.50 -34.93
N LEU A 461 -9.08 10.69 -35.45
CA LEU A 461 -8.11 11.65 -35.94
C LEU A 461 -7.55 12.50 -34.79
N SER A 462 -6.29 12.92 -34.90
CA SER A 462 -5.60 13.81 -33.96
C SER A 462 -4.65 14.75 -34.70
N SER A 463 -4.04 15.68 -33.97
CA SER A 463 -2.93 16.49 -34.44
C SER A 463 -1.74 15.63 -34.89
N ARG A 464 -1.04 16.08 -35.93
CA ARG A 464 0.18 15.44 -36.44
C ARG A 464 1.29 15.35 -35.37
N ASP A 465 1.30 16.29 -34.43
CA ASP A 465 2.31 16.36 -33.38
C ASP A 465 2.03 15.43 -32.19
N ASP A 466 0.82 14.87 -32.07
CA ASP A 466 0.44 14.10 -30.88
C ASP A 466 1.35 12.89 -30.67
N ASP A 467 1.62 12.10 -31.72
CA ASP A 467 2.51 10.94 -31.61
C ASP A 467 3.98 11.34 -31.34
N LEU A 468 4.44 12.49 -31.85
CA LEU A 468 5.78 12.99 -31.56
C LEU A 468 5.89 13.35 -30.07
N LEU A 469 4.91 14.08 -29.54
CA LEU A 469 4.81 14.39 -28.11
C LEU A 469 4.71 13.12 -27.27
N SER A 470 3.95 12.12 -27.73
CA SER A 470 3.84 10.81 -27.10
C SER A 470 5.18 10.12 -26.89
N LEU A 471 6.03 10.24 -27.90
CA LEU A 471 7.32 9.57 -27.96
C LEU A 471 8.40 10.31 -27.16
N HIS A 472 8.39 11.64 -27.12
CA HIS A 472 9.47 12.45 -26.51
C HIS A 472 9.13 13.07 -25.16
N SER A 473 7.85 13.32 -24.90
CA SER A 473 7.40 14.12 -23.77
C SER A 473 6.87 13.30 -22.61
N HIS A 474 7.43 12.10 -22.42
CA HIS A 474 7.10 11.26 -21.27
C HIS A 474 7.99 11.62 -20.07
N ALA A 475 7.45 11.58 -18.84
CA ALA A 475 8.18 11.92 -17.61
C ALA A 475 9.52 11.19 -17.46
N VAL A 476 9.60 9.97 -18.01
CA VAL A 476 10.80 9.14 -17.99
C VAL A 476 11.94 9.66 -18.86
N GLN A 477 11.64 10.46 -19.87
CA GLN A 477 12.63 11.02 -20.80
C GLN A 477 13.10 12.41 -20.39
N PHE A 478 12.20 13.16 -19.75
CA PHE A 478 12.47 14.50 -19.28
C PHE A 478 13.09 14.49 -17.89
N LYS A 479 14.32 15.01 -17.77
CA LYS A 479 14.80 15.54 -16.51
C LYS A 479 14.64 17.06 -16.57
N PHE A 480 13.84 17.64 -15.69
CA PHE A 480 13.86 19.08 -15.50
C PHE A 480 15.22 19.46 -14.89
N ALA A 481 16.17 19.86 -15.73
CA ALA A 481 17.18 20.79 -15.26
C ALA A 481 16.48 22.16 -15.09
N PRO A 482 16.68 22.88 -13.97
CA PRO A 482 16.27 24.28 -13.88
C PRO A 482 16.94 25.04 -15.03
N GLY A 483 16.16 25.58 -15.97
CA GLY A 483 16.74 26.17 -17.18
C GLY A 483 15.80 26.17 -18.38
N GLN A 484 15.75 25.12 -19.19
CA GLN A 484 14.92 25.10 -20.40
C GLN A 484 14.46 23.68 -20.75
N PRO A 485 13.22 23.49 -21.22
CA PRO A 485 12.80 22.27 -21.85
C PRO A 485 13.49 22.20 -23.23
N ASN A 486 14.57 21.45 -23.32
CA ASN A 486 15.18 21.20 -24.61
C ASN A 486 14.37 20.07 -25.29
N LEU A 487 13.29 20.43 -26.00
CA LEU A 487 12.63 19.53 -26.97
C LEU A 487 13.56 19.18 -28.16
N GLY A 488 14.83 19.56 -28.09
CA GLY A 488 15.79 19.60 -29.17
C GLY A 488 15.56 20.85 -30.02
N GLU A 489 16.63 21.52 -30.43
CA GLU A 489 16.58 22.63 -31.40
C GLU A 489 15.93 22.21 -32.74
N ALA A 490 15.77 20.91 -32.99
CA ALA A 490 15.22 20.33 -34.22
C ALA A 490 13.68 20.25 -34.26
N HIS A 491 12.96 20.54 -33.16
CA HIS A 491 11.50 20.42 -33.13
C HIS A 491 10.89 21.75 -32.70
N GLN A 492 10.19 22.41 -33.63
CA GLN A 492 9.32 23.54 -33.31
C GLN A 492 8.40 23.13 -32.15
N ILE A 493 8.20 24.03 -31.18
CA ILE A 493 7.33 23.77 -30.03
C ILE A 493 5.97 23.33 -30.59
N PRO A 494 5.50 22.11 -30.28
CA PRO A 494 4.23 21.63 -30.79
C PRO A 494 3.09 22.55 -30.42
N GLU A 495 2.04 22.57 -31.25
CA GLU A 495 0.86 23.38 -31.01
C GLU A 495 0.40 23.26 -29.54
N PRO A 496 0.28 24.37 -28.78
CA PRO A 496 -0.05 24.37 -27.35
C PRO A 496 -1.26 23.50 -27.01
N LEU A 497 -2.25 23.47 -27.90
CA LEU A 497 -3.44 22.65 -27.76
C LEU A 497 -3.15 21.15 -27.82
N THR A 498 -2.19 20.71 -28.65
CA THR A 498 -1.76 19.30 -28.67
C THR A 498 -1.08 18.91 -27.38
N LEU A 499 -0.23 19.79 -26.81
CA LEU A 499 0.37 19.59 -25.49
C LEU A 499 -0.70 19.45 -24.40
N LEU A 500 -1.70 20.33 -24.40
CA LEU A 500 -2.84 20.28 -23.48
C LEU A 500 -3.56 18.93 -23.51
N VAL A 501 -4.03 18.53 -24.70
CA VAL A 501 -4.74 17.26 -24.88
C VAL A 501 -3.85 16.11 -24.41
N ARG A 502 -2.58 16.09 -24.83
CA ARG A 502 -1.70 14.95 -24.56
C ARG A 502 -1.36 14.79 -23.08
N TYR A 503 -1.00 15.88 -22.42
CA TYR A 503 -0.58 15.83 -21.02
C TYR A 503 -1.75 15.61 -20.08
N LEU A 504 -2.96 16.10 -20.39
CA LEU A 504 -4.15 15.72 -19.62
C LEU A 504 -4.46 14.23 -19.78
N ARG A 505 -4.38 13.68 -20.99
CA ARG A 505 -4.60 12.24 -21.21
C ARG A 505 -3.59 11.35 -20.48
N PHE A 506 -2.34 11.78 -20.35
CA PHE A 506 -1.33 11.05 -19.59
C PHE A 506 -1.36 11.37 -18.11
N GLY A 507 -1.01 12.60 -17.77
CA GLY A 507 -0.88 13.10 -16.41
C GLY A 507 -2.22 13.06 -15.69
N GLY A 508 -3.29 13.57 -16.32
CA GLY A 508 -4.62 13.56 -15.75
C GLY A 508 -5.14 12.14 -15.48
N ARG A 509 -5.00 11.21 -16.42
CA ARG A 509 -5.35 9.79 -16.17
C ARG A 509 -4.56 9.19 -15.01
N LYS A 510 -3.23 9.36 -15.02
CA LYS A 510 -2.36 8.83 -13.97
C LYS A 510 -2.69 9.45 -12.62
N PHE A 511 -3.00 10.75 -12.61
CA PHE A 511 -3.46 11.47 -11.45
C PHE A 511 -4.80 10.93 -10.95
N MET A 512 -5.80 10.75 -11.81
CA MET A 512 -7.08 10.13 -11.42
C MET A 512 -6.91 8.73 -10.84
N TYR A 513 -6.03 7.90 -11.40
CA TYR A 513 -5.65 6.63 -10.78
C TYR A 513 -5.02 6.84 -9.41
N LYS A 514 -4.09 7.79 -9.28
CA LYS A 514 -3.45 8.16 -8.03
C LYS A 514 -4.48 8.59 -6.97
N LEU A 515 -5.52 9.34 -7.37
CA LEU A 515 -6.64 9.79 -6.53
C LEU A 515 -7.58 8.64 -6.14
N LEU A 516 -8.14 7.93 -7.13
CA LEU A 516 -9.29 7.05 -6.96
C LEU A 516 -8.94 5.56 -6.83
N ASN A 517 -7.80 5.13 -7.38
CA ASN A 517 -7.31 3.75 -7.32
C ASN A 517 -5.77 3.72 -7.09
N PRO A 518 -5.31 4.15 -5.90
CA PRO A 518 -3.88 4.25 -5.61
C PRO A 518 -3.18 2.89 -5.66
N SER A 519 -3.92 1.79 -5.47
CA SER A 519 -3.39 0.43 -5.64
C SER A 519 -3.04 0.13 -7.10
N GLY A 520 -3.97 0.37 -8.03
CA GLY A 520 -3.73 0.24 -9.47
C GLY A 520 -2.69 1.23 -9.97
N TYR A 521 -2.64 2.45 -9.41
CA TYR A 521 -1.57 3.40 -9.70
C TYR A 521 -0.19 2.86 -9.32
N ARG A 522 -0.01 2.35 -8.09
CA ARG A 522 1.27 1.76 -7.62
C ARG A 522 1.69 0.52 -8.39
N GLN A 523 0.79 -0.12 -9.11
CA GLN A 523 1.13 -1.26 -9.97
C GLN A 523 1.51 -0.77 -11.37
N ARG A 524 0.62 0.00 -12.02
CA ARG A 524 0.76 0.39 -13.44
C ARG A 524 1.69 1.58 -13.69
N PHE A 525 1.69 2.53 -12.76
CA PHE A 525 2.29 3.85 -12.92
C PHE A 525 3.35 4.11 -11.85
N ARG A 526 3.93 3.05 -11.28
CA ARG A 526 4.89 3.11 -10.17
C ARG A 526 6.14 3.94 -10.45
N TYR A 527 6.43 4.19 -11.73
CA TYR A 527 7.58 4.96 -12.20
C TYR A 527 7.19 6.27 -12.88
N ASP A 528 5.91 6.62 -12.81
CA ASP A 528 5.39 7.84 -13.39
C ASP A 528 5.05 8.83 -12.29
N ASP A 529 5.43 10.08 -12.49
CA ASP A 529 4.94 11.18 -11.66
C ASP A 529 3.90 12.00 -12.44
N PRO A 530 2.61 11.99 -12.03
CA PRO A 530 1.59 12.83 -12.64
C PRO A 530 1.89 14.32 -12.54
N GLN A 531 2.58 14.76 -11.48
CA GLN A 531 2.88 16.18 -11.26
C GLN A 531 3.76 16.76 -12.36
N PHE A 532 4.74 15.99 -12.83
CA PHE A 532 5.58 16.34 -13.97
C PHE A 532 4.75 16.93 -15.12
N TYR A 533 3.64 16.27 -15.46
CA TYR A 533 2.79 16.69 -16.57
C TYR A 533 2.10 18.02 -16.31
N PHE A 534 1.59 18.27 -15.11
CA PHE A 534 0.93 19.54 -14.80
C PHE A 534 1.91 20.71 -14.66
N GLU A 535 3.10 20.46 -14.11
CA GLU A 535 4.18 21.45 -14.06
C GLU A 535 4.64 21.84 -15.46
N ALA A 536 4.90 20.83 -16.29
CA ALA A 536 5.30 21.01 -17.67
C ALA A 536 4.23 21.76 -18.47
N LEU A 537 2.96 21.35 -18.33
CA LEU A 537 1.83 21.96 -19.02
C LEU A 537 1.72 23.46 -18.72
N VAL A 538 1.68 23.84 -17.44
CA VAL A 538 1.57 25.24 -17.04
C VAL A 538 2.75 26.06 -17.57
N ARG A 539 3.96 25.48 -17.57
CA ARG A 539 5.14 26.15 -18.11
C ARG A 539 5.05 26.38 -19.62
N PHE A 540 4.59 25.39 -20.38
CA PHE A 540 4.48 25.50 -21.83
C PHE A 540 3.33 26.39 -22.29
N LEU A 541 2.27 26.54 -21.48
CA LEU A 541 1.07 27.30 -21.82
C LEU A 541 1.05 28.75 -21.28
N ALA A 542 2.10 29.23 -20.60
CA ALA A 542 2.07 30.47 -19.82
C ALA A 542 1.87 31.79 -20.60
N ASN A 543 2.04 31.79 -21.92
CA ASN A 543 1.98 33.00 -22.76
C ASN A 543 0.60 33.16 -23.43
N ASP A 544 0.53 33.17 -24.76
CA ASP A 544 -0.68 33.44 -25.55
C ASP A 544 -1.87 32.57 -25.13
N PHE A 545 -1.62 31.30 -24.78
CA PHE A 545 -2.67 30.42 -24.28
C PHE A 545 -3.31 30.93 -22.98
N ALA A 546 -2.53 31.48 -22.05
CA ALA A 546 -3.06 32.06 -20.81
C ALA A 546 -3.90 33.32 -21.07
N GLN A 547 -3.64 34.04 -22.16
CA GLN A 547 -4.44 35.19 -22.59
C GLN A 547 -5.73 34.76 -23.28
N ASP A 548 -5.66 33.76 -24.16
CA ASP A 548 -6.80 33.26 -24.94
C ASP A 548 -7.75 32.36 -24.14
N PHE A 549 -7.24 31.68 -23.11
CA PHE A 549 -7.94 30.70 -22.28
C PHE A 549 -7.63 30.89 -20.77
N PRO A 550 -7.87 32.09 -20.21
CA PRO A 550 -7.45 32.43 -18.86
C PRO A 550 -8.08 31.56 -17.78
N SER A 551 -9.33 31.11 -17.94
CA SER A 551 -9.99 30.26 -16.96
C SER A 551 -9.40 28.84 -16.96
N THR A 552 -9.12 28.31 -18.15
CA THR A 552 -8.49 27.00 -18.34
C THR A 552 -7.07 27.01 -17.80
N PHE A 553 -6.29 28.04 -18.13
CA PHE A 553 -4.92 28.17 -17.64
C PHE A 553 -4.87 28.28 -16.10
N ARG A 554 -5.74 29.10 -15.49
CA ARG A 554 -5.85 29.21 -14.03
C ARG A 554 -6.18 27.86 -13.39
N CYS A 555 -7.14 27.14 -13.94
CA CYS A 555 -7.50 25.80 -13.49
C CYS A 555 -6.27 24.86 -13.49
N LEU A 556 -5.47 24.86 -14.56
CA LEU A 556 -4.26 24.04 -14.66
C LEU A 556 -3.18 24.44 -13.63
N VAL A 557 -3.03 25.74 -13.36
CA VAL A 557 -2.13 26.26 -12.30
C VAL A 557 -2.56 25.74 -10.93
N GLU A 558 -3.86 25.79 -10.63
CA GLU A 558 -4.40 25.28 -9.36
C GLU A 558 -4.23 23.76 -9.24
N ILE A 559 -4.47 23.01 -10.31
CA ILE A 559 -4.24 21.56 -10.34
C ILE A 559 -2.76 21.25 -10.10
N ARG A 560 -1.85 21.96 -10.76
CA ARG A 560 -0.40 21.81 -10.52
C ARG A 560 -0.05 22.03 -9.05
N ASN A 561 -0.53 23.14 -8.48
CA ASN A 561 -0.23 23.48 -7.08
C ASN A 561 -0.78 22.41 -6.13
N LYS A 562 -2.00 21.91 -6.36
CA LYS A 562 -2.56 20.84 -5.55
C LYS A 562 -1.84 19.52 -5.80
N ALA A 563 -1.53 19.14 -7.04
CA ALA A 563 -0.78 17.92 -7.34
C ALA A 563 0.61 17.87 -6.67
N ALA A 564 1.27 19.03 -6.51
CA ALA A 564 2.54 19.15 -5.79
C ALA A 564 2.43 18.81 -4.31
N LEU A 565 1.27 19.07 -3.68
CA LEU A 565 1.00 18.68 -2.31
C LEU A 565 0.81 17.16 -2.15
N TRP A 566 0.84 16.38 -3.25
CA TRP A 566 0.48 14.95 -3.28
C TRP A 566 1.69 14.06 -3.65
N GLN A 567 2.91 14.54 -3.39
CA GLN A 567 4.15 13.78 -3.55
C GLN A 567 4.42 12.78 -2.40
N GLY A 568 3.63 12.79 -1.32
CA GLY A 568 3.78 11.92 -0.15
C GLY A 568 3.16 10.52 -0.29
N VAL A 569 3.23 9.72 0.80
CA VAL A 569 2.43 8.49 0.96
C VAL A 569 0.96 8.90 0.78
N MET A 570 0.12 8.10 0.12
CA MET A 570 -1.19 8.59 -0.39
C MET A 570 -2.39 8.42 0.57
N PRO A 571 -3.36 9.34 0.59
CA PRO A 571 -4.65 9.06 1.19
C PRO A 571 -5.37 8.06 0.30
N ASN A 572 -5.90 7.01 0.90
CA ASN A 572 -6.67 6.06 0.13
C ASN A 572 -8.11 6.56 0.01
N LEU A 573 -8.45 7.33 -1.03
CA LEU A 573 -9.85 7.69 -1.28
C LEU A 573 -10.71 6.44 -1.52
N ASN A 574 -10.08 5.33 -1.96
CA ASN A 574 -10.63 3.98 -2.11
C ASN A 574 -12.15 3.95 -2.37
N ALA A 575 -12.60 4.63 -3.41
CA ALA A 575 -13.96 4.43 -3.91
C ALA A 575 -14.14 3.01 -4.47
N PHE A 576 -13.03 2.35 -4.82
CA PHE A 576 -13.01 0.97 -5.31
C PHE A 576 -12.24 0.08 -4.34
N GLU A 577 -12.95 -0.78 -3.61
CA GLU A 577 -12.35 -1.97 -2.98
C GLU A 577 -12.04 -2.99 -4.08
N TYR A 578 -11.00 -2.74 -4.88
CA TYR A 578 -10.58 -3.69 -5.89
C TYR A 578 -10.17 -5.00 -5.22
N SER A 579 -10.74 -6.11 -5.70
CA SER A 579 -10.31 -7.44 -5.31
C SER A 579 -8.81 -7.58 -5.61
N GLN A 580 -8.05 -8.12 -4.67
CA GLN A 580 -6.59 -8.26 -4.79
C GLN A 580 -6.14 -9.30 -5.83
N ALA A 581 -6.96 -9.62 -6.82
CA ALA A 581 -6.48 -10.30 -8.00
C ALA A 581 -5.40 -9.40 -8.61
N GLN A 582 -4.12 -9.77 -8.46
CA GLN A 582 -3.05 -9.09 -9.17
C GLN A 582 -3.40 -9.15 -10.64
N PRO A 583 -3.75 -8.01 -11.26
CA PRO A 583 -4.11 -8.05 -12.65
C PRO A 583 -2.86 -8.50 -13.40
N ARG A 584 -3.00 -9.55 -14.19
CA ARG A 584 -1.92 -10.07 -15.01
C ARG A 584 -1.73 -9.14 -16.19
N TYR A 585 -1.11 -7.98 -15.97
CA TYR A 585 -0.69 -7.11 -17.06
C TYR A 585 0.56 -7.72 -17.69
N TRP A 586 0.35 -8.66 -18.62
CA TRP A 586 1.42 -9.47 -19.18
C TRP A 586 2.41 -8.70 -20.06
N GLN A 587 2.08 -7.45 -20.43
CA GLN A 587 3.05 -6.55 -21.05
C GLN A 587 3.67 -5.54 -20.05
N GLU A 588 3.15 -5.43 -18.83
CA GLU A 588 3.81 -4.71 -17.72
C GLU A 588 4.67 -5.71 -16.93
N SER A 589 5.60 -6.40 -17.61
CA SER A 589 6.76 -6.95 -16.90
C SER A 589 7.89 -5.93 -17.04
N PRO A 590 7.89 -4.86 -16.21
CA PRO A 590 9.06 -4.02 -16.12
C PRO A 590 10.27 -4.93 -15.95
N LEU A 591 11.40 -4.53 -16.52
CA LEU A 591 12.70 -5.18 -16.30
C LEU A 591 13.00 -5.44 -14.83
N GLU A 592 12.26 -4.81 -13.92
CA GLU A 592 12.43 -4.79 -12.48
C GLU A 592 11.23 -5.46 -11.79
N PHE A 593 10.94 -6.74 -11.99
CA PHE A 593 10.35 -7.44 -10.82
C PHE A 593 11.41 -7.30 -9.75
N THR A 594 11.10 -6.52 -8.72
CA THR A 594 12.07 -6.28 -7.67
C THR A 594 12.48 -7.65 -7.12
N GLN A 595 13.71 -7.78 -6.63
CA GLN A 595 14.14 -8.99 -5.93
C GLN A 595 13.07 -9.41 -4.90
N LEU A 596 12.46 -8.42 -4.24
CA LEU A 596 11.30 -8.53 -3.36
C LEU A 596 10.09 -9.25 -4.00
N ASP A 597 9.61 -8.82 -5.17
CA ASP A 597 8.46 -9.45 -5.84
C ASP A 597 8.74 -10.91 -6.23
N THR A 598 9.96 -11.19 -6.69
CA THR A 598 10.37 -12.53 -7.10
C THR A 598 10.50 -13.45 -5.88
N LEU A 599 11.12 -12.98 -4.79
CA LEU A 599 11.18 -13.69 -3.52
C LEU A 599 9.79 -13.95 -2.95
N TYR A 600 8.90 -12.97 -2.97
CA TYR A 600 7.51 -13.14 -2.52
C TYR A 600 6.81 -14.28 -3.28
N LYS A 601 6.89 -14.28 -4.62
CA LYS A 601 6.31 -15.34 -5.47
C LYS A 601 6.87 -16.72 -5.15
N LEU A 602 8.18 -16.82 -4.89
CA LEU A 602 8.83 -18.06 -4.48
C LEU A 602 8.34 -18.52 -3.09
N ILE A 603 8.14 -17.60 -2.14
CA ILE A 603 7.64 -17.93 -0.81
C ILE A 603 6.22 -18.51 -0.88
N VAL A 604 5.32 -17.90 -1.66
CA VAL A 604 3.89 -18.27 -1.68
C VAL A 604 3.50 -19.33 -2.73
N ARG A 605 4.49 -20.00 -3.33
CA ARG A 605 4.27 -20.90 -4.48
C ARG A 605 3.46 -22.16 -4.14
N ARG A 606 2.58 -22.53 -5.07
CA ARG A 606 1.57 -23.59 -4.90
C ARG A 606 2.09 -25.01 -4.63
N PRO A 607 3.23 -25.48 -5.17
CA PRO A 607 3.71 -26.83 -4.88
C PRO A 607 3.92 -27.09 -3.38
N TYR A 608 4.25 -26.04 -2.63
CA TYR A 608 4.56 -26.12 -1.20
C TYR A 608 3.39 -25.71 -0.31
N ARG A 609 2.68 -24.66 -0.73
CA ARG A 609 1.57 -24.04 0.00
C ARG A 609 0.30 -24.90 -0.07
N ARG A 610 -0.43 -25.01 1.05
CA ARG A 610 -1.65 -25.85 1.17
C ARG A 610 -2.96 -25.07 1.26
N SER A 611 -2.90 -23.75 1.48
CA SER A 611 -4.08 -22.87 1.44
C SER A 611 -3.79 -21.54 0.75
N ALA A 612 -4.83 -20.76 0.42
CA ALA A 612 -4.63 -19.39 -0.05
C ALA A 612 -3.88 -18.52 0.99
N VAL A 613 -3.09 -17.57 0.52
CA VAL A 613 -2.43 -16.55 1.36
C VAL A 613 -3.44 -15.44 1.61
N ALA A 614 -3.72 -15.16 2.88
CA ALA A 614 -4.55 -14.02 3.27
C ALA A 614 -3.81 -12.70 3.04
N LYS A 615 -4.54 -11.61 2.82
CA LYS A 615 -3.96 -10.28 2.58
C LYS A 615 -2.99 -9.86 3.68
N ASP A 616 -3.39 -9.97 4.94
CA ASP A 616 -2.54 -9.55 6.07
C ASP A 616 -1.21 -10.32 6.11
N LEU A 617 -1.22 -11.61 5.73
CA LEU A 617 0.00 -12.40 5.60
C LEU A 617 0.84 -11.97 4.40
N SER A 618 0.21 -11.64 3.27
CA SER A 618 0.91 -11.11 2.10
C SER A 618 1.66 -9.82 2.46
N ASP A 619 0.97 -8.87 3.07
CA ASP A 619 1.53 -7.57 3.46
C ASP A 619 2.67 -7.74 4.49
N ASP A 620 2.50 -8.66 5.44
CA ASP A 620 3.55 -9.01 6.41
C ASP A 620 4.80 -9.63 5.77
N ILE A 621 4.64 -10.55 4.80
CA ILE A 621 5.77 -11.14 4.05
C ILE A 621 6.51 -10.05 3.27
N TYR A 622 5.80 -9.15 2.57
CA TYR A 622 6.44 -8.06 1.83
C TYR A 622 7.28 -7.17 2.74
N ARG A 623 6.73 -6.77 3.89
CA ARG A 623 7.44 -5.96 4.88
C ARG A 623 8.72 -6.64 5.37
N LYS A 624 8.64 -7.93 5.73
CA LYS A 624 9.78 -8.73 6.22
C LYS A 624 10.84 -8.94 5.15
N LEU A 625 10.44 -9.26 3.93
CA LEU A 625 11.36 -9.39 2.79
C LEU A 625 12.06 -8.07 2.46
N ALA A 626 11.32 -6.94 2.45
CA ALA A 626 11.91 -5.64 2.17
C ALA A 626 12.98 -5.28 3.21
N ALA A 627 12.72 -5.57 4.49
CA ALA A 627 13.69 -5.38 5.57
C ALA A 627 14.94 -6.27 5.40
N ALA A 628 14.77 -7.56 5.09
CA ALA A 628 15.88 -8.49 4.85
C ALA A 628 16.75 -8.07 3.66
N ILE A 629 16.14 -7.62 2.57
CA ILE A 629 16.84 -7.10 1.39
C ILE A 629 17.62 -5.83 1.74
N ALA A 630 16.98 -4.89 2.45
CA ALA A 630 17.61 -3.62 2.81
C ALA A 630 18.82 -3.79 3.74
N THR A 631 18.74 -4.76 4.65
CA THR A 631 19.79 -5.05 5.65
C THR A 631 20.81 -6.08 5.17
N GLN A 632 20.57 -6.73 4.02
CA GLN A 632 21.34 -7.88 3.54
C GLN A 632 21.43 -9.00 4.60
N GLU A 633 20.37 -9.17 5.39
CA GLU A 633 20.23 -10.27 6.34
C GLU A 633 19.50 -11.47 5.69
N PRO A 634 19.73 -12.71 6.16
CA PRO A 634 18.99 -13.88 5.67
C PRO A 634 17.47 -13.71 5.78
N ILE A 635 16.72 -14.36 4.89
CA ILE A 635 15.26 -14.45 5.02
C ILE A 635 14.96 -15.41 6.17
N LYS A 636 14.38 -14.89 7.25
CA LYS A 636 14.11 -15.64 8.48
C LYS A 636 12.71 -16.23 8.48
N PHE A 637 12.61 -17.53 8.76
CA PHE A 637 11.37 -18.27 8.95
C PHE A 637 11.31 -18.83 10.36
N SER A 638 10.14 -18.76 10.99
CA SER A 638 9.88 -19.44 12.26
C SER A 638 8.96 -20.64 12.02
N VAL A 639 9.27 -21.79 12.61
CA VAL A 639 8.51 -23.02 12.41
C VAL A 639 8.16 -23.63 13.78
N PRO A 640 7.02 -23.25 14.38
CA PRO A 640 6.62 -23.78 15.67
C PRO A 640 6.37 -25.29 15.61
N PHE A 641 6.98 -26.04 16.53
CA PHE A 641 6.81 -27.48 16.63
C PHE A 641 6.64 -27.95 18.09
N GLY A 642 6.39 -29.25 18.26
CA GLY A 642 6.07 -29.85 19.55
C GLY A 642 7.25 -30.04 20.49
N GLY A 643 8.48 -30.21 19.97
CA GLY A 643 9.65 -30.52 20.81
C GLY A 643 9.66 -31.93 21.43
N TYR A 644 8.95 -32.90 20.84
CA TYR A 644 8.90 -34.29 21.30
C TYR A 644 8.61 -35.24 20.15
N LYS A 645 9.00 -36.51 20.23
CA LYS A 645 8.49 -37.56 19.32
C LYS A 645 7.28 -38.28 19.91
N HIS A 646 6.27 -38.58 19.10
CA HIS A 646 5.12 -39.36 19.55
C HIS A 646 5.57 -40.73 20.08
N PRO A 647 5.18 -41.13 21.30
CA PRO A 647 5.67 -42.34 21.98
C PRO A 647 5.40 -43.65 21.25
N ASP A 648 4.25 -43.74 20.59
CA ASP A 648 3.91 -44.89 19.74
C ASP A 648 4.65 -44.94 18.39
N ALA A 649 5.44 -43.91 18.04
CA ALA A 649 6.24 -43.95 16.82
C ALA A 649 7.41 -44.93 17.01
N PRO A 650 7.80 -45.69 15.97
CA PRO A 650 8.75 -46.80 16.09
C PRO A 650 10.17 -46.38 16.53
N ALA A 651 10.54 -45.11 16.36
CA ALA A 651 11.85 -44.59 16.76
C ALA A 651 11.81 -43.81 18.09
N SER A 652 10.66 -43.69 18.74
CA SER A 652 10.51 -42.84 19.91
C SER A 652 11.50 -43.22 21.03
N PRO A 653 12.14 -42.24 21.69
CA PRO A 653 11.93 -40.79 21.60
C PRO A 653 12.65 -40.10 20.42
N LYS A 654 13.43 -40.82 19.63
CA LYS A 654 14.31 -40.27 18.60
C LYS A 654 13.57 -39.86 17.31
N PRO A 655 14.11 -38.91 16.52
CA PRO A 655 13.64 -38.64 15.17
C PRO A 655 13.59 -39.90 14.27
N ASN A 656 12.73 -39.88 13.27
CA ASN A 656 12.69 -40.90 12.21
C ASN A 656 12.66 -40.23 10.82
N LEU A 657 12.38 -41.01 9.77
CA LEU A 657 12.31 -40.49 8.40
C LEU A 657 11.31 -39.33 8.22
N ALA A 658 10.34 -39.15 9.12
CA ALA A 658 9.42 -38.01 9.04
C ALA A 658 10.17 -36.68 9.21
N GLU A 659 11.07 -36.59 10.19
CA GLU A 659 11.89 -35.41 10.41
C GLU A 659 12.86 -35.19 9.25
N THR A 660 13.51 -36.25 8.76
CA THR A 660 14.39 -36.15 7.58
C THR A 660 13.63 -35.60 6.37
N PHE A 661 12.47 -36.17 6.03
CA PHE A 661 11.67 -35.70 4.90
C PHE A 661 11.19 -34.26 5.06
N TRP A 662 10.88 -33.85 6.29
CA TRP A 662 10.44 -32.49 6.57
C TRP A 662 11.57 -31.47 6.38
N LEU A 663 12.75 -31.75 6.93
CA LEU A 663 13.91 -30.86 6.83
C LEU A 663 14.42 -30.78 5.39
N GLU A 664 14.47 -31.90 4.67
CA GLU A 664 14.78 -31.91 3.24
C GLU A 664 13.77 -31.07 2.44
N TYR A 665 12.49 -31.17 2.77
CA TYR A 665 11.44 -30.40 2.10
C TYR A 665 11.56 -28.89 2.37
N LEU A 666 11.94 -28.48 3.59
CA LEU A 666 12.25 -27.08 3.89
C LEU A 666 13.48 -26.59 3.11
N ARG A 667 14.50 -27.43 2.98
CA ARG A 667 15.70 -27.12 2.17
C ARG A 667 15.38 -26.95 0.69
N GLU A 668 14.60 -27.87 0.11
CA GLU A 668 14.10 -27.76 -1.28
C GLU A 668 13.22 -26.52 -1.49
N TYR A 669 12.43 -26.18 -0.47
CA TYR A 669 11.63 -24.96 -0.46
C TYR A 669 12.51 -23.70 -0.47
N ALA A 670 13.61 -23.68 0.30
CA ALA A 670 14.51 -22.54 0.41
C ALA A 670 15.55 -22.41 -0.70
N ALA A 671 15.92 -23.48 -1.41
CA ALA A 671 16.96 -23.47 -2.43
C ALA A 671 16.86 -22.29 -3.44
N PRO A 672 15.72 -22.05 -4.12
CA PRO A 672 15.62 -20.93 -5.05
C PRO A 672 15.54 -19.56 -4.36
N LEU A 673 15.17 -19.50 -3.08
CA LEU A 673 15.22 -18.25 -2.30
C LEU A 673 16.67 -17.89 -2.00
N ALA A 674 17.47 -18.86 -1.56
CA ALA A 674 18.88 -18.70 -1.22
C ALA A 674 19.78 -18.47 -2.45
N GLU A 675 19.34 -18.92 -3.63
CA GLU A 675 19.99 -18.57 -4.90
C GLU A 675 19.77 -17.09 -5.25
N LEU A 676 18.56 -16.58 -5.04
CA LEU A 676 18.19 -15.21 -5.37
C LEU A 676 18.60 -14.17 -4.30
N HIS A 677 18.62 -14.56 -3.02
CA HIS A 677 19.01 -13.71 -1.90
C HIS A 677 20.32 -14.21 -1.31
N THR A 678 21.43 -13.54 -1.65
CA THR A 678 22.79 -13.99 -1.35
C THR A 678 23.10 -14.13 0.13
N ALA A 679 22.40 -13.39 1.00
CA ALA A 679 22.49 -13.54 2.45
C ALA A 679 21.89 -14.86 2.97
N GLY A 680 21.18 -15.61 2.13
CA GLY A 680 20.66 -16.94 2.44
C GLY A 680 19.28 -16.96 3.10
N VAL A 681 18.93 -18.12 3.62
CA VAL A 681 17.65 -18.41 4.30
C VAL A 681 17.92 -19.09 5.64
N GLU A 682 17.13 -18.75 6.65
CA GLU A 682 17.21 -19.33 7.98
C GLU A 682 15.84 -19.86 8.41
N PHE A 683 15.80 -21.13 8.82
CA PHE A 683 14.65 -21.72 9.50
C PHE A 683 14.97 -21.92 10.97
N THR A 684 14.13 -21.32 11.81
CA THR A 684 14.21 -21.47 13.26
C THR A 684 13.04 -22.32 13.72
N LEU A 685 13.32 -23.58 14.04
CA LEU A 685 12.32 -24.50 14.61
C LEU A 685 12.11 -24.13 16.07
N THR A 686 10.93 -23.60 16.40
CA THR A 686 10.66 -23.07 17.74
C THR A 686 9.89 -24.05 18.60
N TYR A 687 10.37 -24.27 19.81
CA TYR A 687 9.69 -25.08 20.83
C TYR A 687 9.64 -24.29 22.15
N THR A 688 9.02 -24.87 23.17
CA THR A 688 8.99 -24.29 24.51
C THR A 688 9.24 -25.42 25.49
N SER A 689 10.41 -25.40 26.11
CA SER A 689 10.80 -26.39 27.11
C SER A 689 9.99 -26.24 28.41
N GLY A 690 9.91 -27.31 29.19
CA GLY A 690 9.28 -27.31 30.53
C GLY A 690 7.75 -27.25 30.54
N VAL A 691 7.08 -27.25 29.39
CA VAL A 691 5.60 -27.21 29.30
C VAL A 691 4.97 -28.48 28.73
N ILE A 692 5.69 -29.23 27.88
CA ILE A 692 5.12 -30.36 27.13
C ILE A 692 4.76 -31.53 28.02
N GLU A 693 5.59 -31.86 29.02
CA GLU A 693 5.30 -32.89 30.01
C GLU A 693 3.96 -32.61 30.73
N ASN A 694 3.70 -31.34 31.01
CA ASN A 694 2.43 -30.91 31.59
C ASN A 694 1.27 -30.92 30.58
N ILE A 695 1.51 -30.97 29.27
CA ILE A 695 0.45 -31.00 28.25
C ILE A 695 0.11 -32.45 27.90
N ASN A 696 1.10 -33.24 27.48
CA ASN A 696 0.88 -34.58 26.93
C ASN A 696 1.46 -35.72 27.77
N GLY A 697 2.23 -35.43 28.82
CA GLY A 697 2.82 -36.44 29.71
C GLY A 697 4.14 -37.04 29.25
N ILE A 698 4.73 -36.54 28.16
CA ILE A 698 6.04 -37.03 27.69
C ILE A 698 7.14 -36.50 28.60
N SER A 699 8.02 -37.37 29.06
CA SER A 699 9.06 -37.01 30.03
C SER A 699 10.02 -35.96 29.48
N GLN A 700 10.63 -35.16 30.36
CA GLN A 700 11.66 -34.20 29.95
C GLN A 700 12.90 -34.90 29.37
N ALA A 701 13.24 -36.10 29.85
CA ALA A 701 14.35 -36.89 29.33
C ALA A 701 14.12 -37.30 27.86
N ASP A 702 12.89 -37.75 27.53
CA ASP A 702 12.53 -38.11 26.16
C ASP A 702 12.51 -36.88 25.24
N GLN A 703 12.02 -35.74 25.72
CA GLN A 703 12.07 -34.48 24.98
C GLN A 703 13.50 -34.06 24.68
N GLN A 704 14.39 -34.15 25.68
CA GLN A 704 15.81 -33.80 25.52
C GLN A 704 16.50 -34.72 24.51
N ALA A 705 16.29 -36.05 24.63
CA ALA A 705 16.84 -37.02 23.69
C ALA A 705 16.36 -36.78 22.25
N TYR A 706 15.08 -36.41 22.07
CA TYR A 706 14.54 -36.04 20.77
C TYR A 706 15.21 -34.78 20.20
N LEU A 707 15.34 -33.74 21.03
CA LEU A 707 15.88 -32.44 20.61
C LEU A 707 17.36 -32.52 20.25
N GLU A 708 18.17 -33.27 20.99
CA GLU A 708 19.60 -33.46 20.71
C GLU A 708 19.82 -34.14 19.34
N GLU A 709 19.06 -35.19 19.04
CA GLU A 709 19.18 -35.86 17.74
C GLU A 709 18.58 -35.04 16.60
N LEU A 710 17.53 -34.26 16.87
CA LEU A 710 16.97 -33.35 15.88
C LEU A 710 17.93 -32.20 15.57
N GLU A 711 18.63 -31.66 16.57
CA GLU A 711 19.65 -30.63 16.41
C GLU A 711 20.79 -31.13 15.52
N ALA A 712 21.31 -32.33 15.81
CA ALA A 712 22.32 -32.98 14.97
C ALA A 712 21.85 -33.16 13.52
N LEU A 713 20.58 -33.51 13.31
CA LEU A 713 19.99 -33.63 11.97
C LEU A 713 19.82 -32.26 11.28
N CYS A 714 19.48 -31.20 12.02
CA CYS A 714 19.40 -29.83 11.50
C CYS A 714 20.79 -29.34 11.05
N ASP A 715 21.83 -29.60 11.83
CA ASP A 715 23.22 -29.28 11.49
C ASP A 715 23.67 -30.03 10.23
N GLN A 716 23.38 -31.34 10.16
CA GLN A 716 23.70 -32.17 9.01
C GLN A 716 23.06 -31.68 7.70
N LEU A 717 21.83 -31.15 7.77
CA LEU A 717 21.07 -30.69 6.61
C LEU A 717 21.24 -29.20 6.30
N SER A 718 21.90 -28.45 7.19
CA SER A 718 22.26 -27.05 6.98
C SER A 718 23.42 -26.91 6.00
N CYS A 719 23.50 -25.75 5.36
CA CYS A 719 24.65 -25.33 4.56
C CYS A 719 24.82 -23.80 4.64
N ASP A 720 25.89 -23.27 4.04
CA ASP A 720 26.26 -21.85 4.11
C ASP A 720 25.10 -20.90 3.76
N LYS A 721 24.24 -21.29 2.82
CA LYS A 721 23.12 -20.45 2.35
C LYS A 721 21.76 -20.84 2.93
N ILE A 722 21.62 -21.99 3.58
CA ILE A 722 20.37 -22.48 4.15
C ILE A 722 20.66 -23.04 5.53
N ARG A 723 20.31 -22.28 6.57
CA ARG A 723 20.51 -22.67 7.96
C ARG A 723 19.21 -23.16 8.55
N ILE A 724 19.27 -24.26 9.30
CA ILE A 724 18.15 -24.80 10.06
C ILE A 724 18.64 -24.95 11.49
N GLY A 725 17.95 -24.35 12.45
CA GLY A 725 18.33 -24.40 13.86
C GLY A 725 17.14 -24.55 14.78
N LEU A 726 17.42 -24.90 16.04
CA LEU A 726 16.42 -24.97 17.10
C LEU A 726 16.46 -23.70 17.95
N PHE A 727 15.30 -23.26 18.43
CA PHE A 727 15.22 -22.16 19.41
C PHE A 727 14.16 -22.43 20.48
N ASP A 728 14.59 -22.36 21.74
CA ASP A 728 13.71 -22.51 22.88
C ASP A 728 13.12 -21.16 23.32
N ILE A 729 11.83 -20.98 23.08
CA ILE A 729 11.10 -19.77 23.46
C ILE A 729 11.13 -19.54 24.98
N ALA A 730 11.33 -20.58 25.80
CA ALA A 730 11.42 -20.40 27.24
C ALA A 730 12.58 -19.46 27.62
N GLN A 731 13.65 -19.38 26.82
CA GLN A 731 14.76 -18.45 27.04
C GLN A 731 14.30 -16.99 27.02
N LEU A 732 13.35 -16.64 26.14
CA LEU A 732 12.75 -15.29 26.08
C LEU A 732 11.80 -14.98 27.24
N ILE A 733 11.38 -16.01 27.98
CA ILE A 733 10.41 -15.90 29.08
C ILE A 733 11.13 -15.89 30.44
N GLY A 734 12.45 -16.08 30.46
CA GLY A 734 13.25 -16.19 31.69
C GLY A 734 13.45 -17.64 32.16
N GLY A 735 13.36 -18.61 31.26
CA GLY A 735 13.65 -20.03 31.48
C GLY A 735 12.42 -20.93 31.53
N THR A 736 12.68 -22.23 31.58
CA THR A 736 11.69 -23.34 31.58
C THR A 736 10.61 -23.17 32.66
N GLU A 737 11.03 -22.86 33.88
CA GLU A 737 10.14 -22.72 35.04
C GLU A 737 9.17 -21.54 34.87
N GLN A 738 9.67 -20.42 34.35
CA GLN A 738 8.87 -19.22 34.16
C GLN A 738 7.88 -19.38 32.99
N ALA A 739 8.29 -20.04 31.90
CA ALA A 739 7.39 -20.43 30.82
C ALA A 739 6.25 -21.32 31.33
N ARG A 740 6.57 -22.32 32.16
CA ARG A 740 5.59 -23.18 32.82
C ARG A 740 4.62 -22.40 33.71
N LYS A 741 5.13 -21.51 34.57
CA LYS A 741 4.29 -20.64 35.43
C LYS A 741 3.33 -19.77 34.61
N GLN A 742 3.82 -19.13 33.55
CA GLN A 742 2.98 -18.29 32.70
C GLN A 742 1.91 -19.10 31.96
N MET A 743 2.26 -20.27 31.43
CA MET A 743 1.29 -21.17 30.78
C MET A 743 0.17 -21.56 31.76
N PHE A 744 0.52 -22.00 32.98
CA PHE A 744 -0.48 -22.37 33.98
C PHE A 744 -1.37 -21.20 34.38
N LYS A 745 -0.81 -20.00 34.56
CA LYS A 745 -1.60 -18.79 34.83
C LYS A 745 -2.60 -18.47 33.72
N THR A 746 -2.20 -18.61 32.45
CA THR A 746 -3.10 -18.42 31.30
C THR A 746 -4.18 -19.50 31.27
N TYR A 747 -3.80 -20.76 31.52
CA TYR A 747 -4.71 -21.89 31.60
C TYR A 747 -5.74 -21.74 32.74
N GLU A 748 -5.32 -21.31 33.93
CA GLU A 748 -6.22 -21.02 35.06
C GLU A 748 -7.24 -19.94 34.69
N THR A 749 -6.80 -18.88 33.99
CA THR A 749 -7.70 -17.87 33.43
C THR A 749 -8.72 -18.49 32.48
N PHE A 750 -8.32 -19.43 31.61
CA PHE A 750 -9.24 -20.12 30.70
C PHE A 750 -10.29 -20.94 31.45
N ILE A 751 -9.88 -21.66 32.50
CA ILE A 751 -10.81 -22.42 33.34
C ILE A 751 -11.78 -21.49 34.09
N GLN A 752 -11.28 -20.42 34.71
CA GLN A 752 -12.10 -19.44 35.43
C GLN A 752 -13.12 -18.71 34.54
N THR A 753 -12.78 -18.52 33.26
CA THR A 753 -13.66 -17.87 32.28
C THR A 753 -14.59 -18.83 31.55
N GLY A 754 -14.56 -20.14 31.89
CA GLY A 754 -15.39 -21.16 31.25
C GLY A 754 -15.04 -21.39 29.78
N ARG A 755 -13.79 -21.13 29.38
CA ARG A 755 -13.33 -21.35 28.00
C ARG A 755 -13.28 -22.86 27.72
N VAL A 756 -13.88 -23.25 26.60
CA VAL A 756 -13.88 -24.63 26.09
C VAL A 756 -12.91 -24.73 24.91
N ALA A 757 -12.12 -25.81 24.86
CA ALA A 757 -11.25 -26.09 23.72
C ALA A 757 -12.08 -26.40 22.47
N ASN A 758 -11.63 -25.93 21.31
CA ASN A 758 -12.31 -26.27 20.06
C ASN A 758 -12.12 -27.76 19.70
N ASP A 759 -13.02 -28.31 18.87
CA ASP A 759 -13.01 -29.72 18.47
C ASP A 759 -11.69 -30.18 17.85
N GLU A 760 -11.00 -29.32 17.09
CA GLU A 760 -9.73 -29.67 16.47
C GLU A 760 -8.62 -29.80 17.51
N ALA A 761 -8.55 -28.86 18.45
CA ALA A 761 -7.62 -28.88 19.58
C ALA A 761 -7.87 -30.12 20.45
N LEU A 762 -9.13 -30.45 20.73
CA LEU A 762 -9.51 -31.64 21.50
C LEU A 762 -9.08 -32.93 20.79
N LYS A 763 -9.40 -33.09 19.50
CA LYS A 763 -8.97 -34.25 18.70
C LYS A 763 -7.45 -34.34 18.61
N SER A 764 -6.76 -33.20 18.56
CA SER A 764 -5.30 -33.15 18.58
C SER A 764 -4.73 -33.62 19.92
N ALA A 765 -5.31 -33.19 21.04
CA ALA A 765 -4.90 -33.61 22.37
C ALA A 765 -5.14 -35.11 22.58
N GLN A 766 -6.34 -35.62 22.24
CA GLN A 766 -6.69 -37.05 22.36
C GLN A 766 -5.69 -37.96 21.64
N ARG A 767 -5.17 -37.54 20.49
CA ARG A 767 -4.21 -38.34 19.72
C ARG A 767 -2.82 -38.38 20.35
N ASN A 768 -2.41 -37.35 21.08
CA ASN A 768 -1.03 -37.16 21.51
C ASN A 768 -0.80 -37.39 23.02
N LEU A 769 -1.86 -37.66 23.78
CA LEU A 769 -1.84 -37.70 25.24
C LEU A 769 -1.38 -39.07 25.76
N GLN A 770 -0.36 -39.09 26.62
CA GLN A 770 0.08 -40.26 27.38
C GLN A 770 -0.31 -40.25 28.86
N SER A 771 -0.60 -39.07 29.40
CA SER A 771 -0.99 -38.96 30.81
C SER A 771 -2.46 -39.38 31.03
N SER A 772 -2.80 -39.67 32.28
CA SER A 772 -4.20 -39.86 32.72
C SER A 772 -5.05 -38.57 32.71
N ARG A 773 -4.48 -37.45 32.26
CA ARG A 773 -5.17 -36.16 32.20
C ARG A 773 -6.33 -36.22 31.20
N PRO A 774 -7.47 -35.56 31.46
CA PRO A 774 -8.50 -35.39 30.45
C PRO A 774 -7.98 -34.61 29.24
N ALA A 775 -8.33 -35.06 28.02
CA ALA A 775 -7.85 -34.45 26.77
C ALA A 775 -8.26 -32.97 26.62
N GLU A 776 -9.39 -32.57 27.20
CA GLU A 776 -9.84 -31.18 27.23
C GLU A 776 -8.83 -30.26 27.95
N HIS A 777 -8.35 -30.68 29.12
CA HIS A 777 -7.33 -29.92 29.85
C HIS A 777 -6.01 -29.85 29.08
N ALA A 778 -5.60 -30.94 28.43
CA ALA A 778 -4.41 -30.95 27.57
C ALA A 778 -4.55 -30.00 26.38
N ALA A 779 -5.73 -29.95 25.75
CA ALA A 779 -6.02 -29.00 24.67
C ALA A 779 -5.94 -27.54 25.15
N LEU A 780 -6.55 -27.22 26.29
CA LEU A 780 -6.50 -25.88 26.88
C LEU A 780 -5.08 -25.45 27.30
N LEU A 781 -4.26 -26.38 27.81
CA LEU A 781 -2.85 -26.09 28.12
C LEU A 781 -2.02 -25.84 26.87
N CYS A 782 -2.29 -26.56 25.78
CA CYS A 782 -1.68 -26.29 24.49
C CYS A 782 -2.05 -24.88 23.98
N GLU A 783 -3.34 -24.51 24.04
CA GLU A 783 -3.79 -23.16 23.69
C GLU A 783 -3.16 -22.08 24.60
N ALA A 784 -2.99 -22.37 25.88
CA ALA A 784 -2.34 -21.47 26.84
C ALA A 784 -0.86 -21.24 26.48
N MET A 785 -0.13 -22.31 26.13
CA MET A 785 1.24 -22.23 25.64
C MET A 785 1.33 -21.41 24.33
N GLU A 786 0.44 -21.66 23.36
CA GLU A 786 0.39 -20.90 22.10
C GLU A 786 0.00 -19.42 22.31
N SER A 787 -0.59 -19.09 23.46
CA SER A 787 -0.99 -17.74 23.83
C SER A 787 0.08 -16.95 24.58
N LEU A 788 1.23 -17.56 24.88
CA LEU A 788 2.34 -16.86 25.54
C LEU A 788 2.82 -15.67 24.69
N PRO A 789 2.90 -14.44 25.26
CA PRO A 789 3.26 -13.24 24.52
C PRO A 789 4.62 -13.35 23.80
N ALA A 790 5.65 -13.86 24.48
CA ALA A 790 6.97 -14.06 23.87
C ALA A 790 6.93 -15.02 22.67
N ARG A 791 6.13 -16.10 22.76
CA ARG A 791 5.95 -17.06 21.67
C ARG A 791 5.27 -16.43 20.46
N ARG A 792 4.23 -15.63 20.68
CA ARG A 792 3.53 -14.92 19.60
C ARG A 792 4.40 -13.83 18.98
N ASN A 793 5.09 -13.07 19.81
CA ASN A 793 6.00 -12.01 19.35
C ASN A 793 7.10 -12.60 18.49
N PHE A 794 7.78 -13.67 18.93
CA PHE A 794 8.83 -14.29 18.15
C PHE A 794 8.31 -14.90 16.84
N ASN A 795 7.22 -15.68 16.89
CA ASN A 795 6.78 -16.41 15.69
C ASN A 795 6.02 -15.53 14.69
N LYS A 796 5.09 -14.68 15.15
CA LYS A 796 4.18 -13.91 14.29
C LYS A 796 4.66 -12.48 14.05
N TYR A 797 5.04 -11.79 15.11
CA TYR A 797 5.19 -10.33 15.09
C TYR A 797 6.64 -9.83 15.00
N SER A 798 7.62 -10.73 14.90
CA SER A 798 9.03 -10.41 14.70
C SER A 798 9.33 -10.18 13.20
N GLU A 799 10.61 -10.25 12.83
CA GLU A 799 11.11 -10.34 11.46
C GLU A 799 10.89 -11.72 10.80
N HIS A 800 10.52 -12.75 11.56
CA HIS A 800 10.37 -14.11 11.05
C HIS A 800 9.04 -14.31 10.32
N ILE A 801 9.06 -14.93 9.14
CA ILE A 801 7.85 -15.39 8.45
C ILE A 801 7.43 -16.74 9.06
N GLN A 802 6.26 -16.80 9.72
CA GLN A 802 5.82 -18.05 10.34
C GLN A 802 5.36 -19.08 9.30
N ILE A 803 5.87 -20.30 9.42
CA ILE A 803 5.40 -21.49 8.71
C ILE A 803 4.65 -22.41 9.68
N SER A 804 3.55 -23.00 9.22
CA SER A 804 2.81 -24.02 9.97
C SER A 804 2.23 -25.07 9.04
N ASN A 805 2.04 -26.28 9.56
CA ASN A 805 1.27 -27.33 8.89
C ASN A 805 -0.24 -27.21 9.13
N LYS A 806 -0.67 -26.16 9.82
CA LYS A 806 -2.07 -25.79 10.02
C LYS A 806 -2.33 -24.41 9.42
N LYS A 807 -3.56 -24.19 8.96
CA LYS A 807 -4.02 -22.88 8.49
C LYS A 807 -4.26 -21.98 9.71
N ASP A 808 -3.61 -20.82 9.74
CA ASP A 808 -3.78 -19.81 10.79
C ASP A 808 -3.60 -18.40 10.20
N ALA A 809 -4.10 -17.39 10.90
CA ALA A 809 -3.87 -15.99 10.58
C ALA A 809 -2.38 -15.66 10.73
N LEU A 810 -1.84 -14.91 9.76
CA LEU A 810 -0.42 -14.53 9.68
C LEU A 810 0.56 -15.71 9.63
N CYS A 811 0.13 -16.87 9.13
CA CYS A 811 1.00 -18.03 8.99
C CYS A 811 0.95 -18.63 7.58
N LEU A 812 2.11 -18.92 7.01
CA LEU A 812 2.22 -19.63 5.74
C LEU A 812 1.93 -21.12 5.96
N HIS A 813 0.77 -21.56 5.47
CA HIS A 813 0.36 -22.97 5.55
C HIS A 813 1.13 -23.82 4.52
N LEU A 814 2.16 -24.51 5.00
CA LEU A 814 3.07 -25.33 4.20
C LEU A 814 2.88 -26.81 4.53
N GLY A 815 3.06 -27.69 3.52
CA GLY A 815 3.11 -29.13 3.76
C GLY A 815 4.28 -29.53 4.68
N SER A 816 4.19 -30.70 5.32
CA SER A 816 5.35 -31.30 6.00
C SER A 816 6.23 -32.08 5.02
N CYS A 817 5.65 -32.52 3.90
CA CYS A 817 6.37 -32.92 2.70
C CYS A 817 5.47 -32.67 1.47
N GLN A 818 5.91 -33.09 0.28
CA GLN A 818 5.14 -32.90 -0.95
C GLN A 818 3.73 -33.51 -0.91
N THR A 819 3.55 -34.61 -0.17
CA THR A 819 2.30 -35.39 -0.15
C THR A 819 1.55 -35.34 1.19
N SER A 820 2.07 -34.62 2.20
CA SER A 820 1.50 -34.63 3.55
C SER A 820 1.48 -33.26 4.22
N VAL A 821 0.56 -33.14 5.18
CA VAL A 821 0.46 -32.06 6.17
C VAL A 821 0.57 -32.60 7.60
N VAL A 822 0.82 -33.90 7.77
CA VAL A 822 0.99 -34.52 9.09
C VAL A 822 2.26 -33.96 9.73
N GLN A 823 2.15 -33.45 10.95
CA GLN A 823 3.28 -32.94 11.72
C GLN A 823 4.32 -34.06 11.93
N PRO A 824 5.61 -33.84 11.60
CA PRO A 824 6.62 -34.91 11.55
C PRO A 824 6.86 -35.57 12.90
N TRP A 825 6.83 -34.76 13.96
CA TRP A 825 7.07 -35.19 15.34
C TRP A 825 5.94 -36.05 15.93
N VAL A 826 4.79 -36.16 15.23
CA VAL A 826 3.71 -37.12 15.54
C VAL A 826 3.45 -38.13 14.41
N GLY A 827 4.38 -38.23 13.47
CA GLY A 827 4.26 -39.08 12.29
C GLY A 827 5.41 -40.07 12.11
N VAL A 828 5.27 -40.85 11.05
CA VAL A 828 6.27 -41.81 10.57
C VAL A 828 6.49 -41.55 9.08
N GLY A 829 7.75 -41.33 8.70
CA GLY A 829 8.13 -41.17 7.31
C GLY A 829 8.15 -42.52 6.60
N VAL A 830 7.50 -42.59 5.44
CA VAL A 830 7.48 -43.77 4.56
C VAL A 830 7.62 -43.32 3.11
N TYR A 831 8.09 -44.21 2.25
CA TYR A 831 7.96 -44.04 0.81
C TYR A 831 6.65 -44.67 0.35
N ASP A 832 5.91 -43.97 -0.51
CA ASP A 832 4.74 -44.57 -1.17
C ASP A 832 5.15 -45.53 -2.30
N GLU A 833 4.18 -46.23 -2.90
CA GLU A 833 4.41 -47.18 -4.00
C GLU A 833 5.13 -46.57 -5.22
N LYS A 834 5.14 -45.23 -5.35
CA LYS A 834 5.81 -44.50 -6.43
C LYS A 834 7.17 -43.95 -5.99
N GLY A 835 7.68 -44.36 -4.82
CA GLY A 835 8.93 -43.87 -4.24
C GLY A 835 8.85 -42.43 -3.74
N ARG A 836 7.66 -41.86 -3.55
CA ARG A 836 7.52 -40.47 -3.07
C ARG A 836 7.51 -40.43 -1.55
N ARG A 837 8.18 -39.43 -0.98
CA ARG A 837 8.18 -39.17 0.47
C ARG A 837 6.76 -38.89 0.98
N ARG A 838 6.34 -39.59 2.03
CA ARG A 838 5.06 -39.39 2.72
C ARG A 838 5.25 -39.45 4.22
N ILE A 839 4.53 -38.60 4.95
CA ILE A 839 4.46 -38.65 6.40
C ILE A 839 3.06 -39.14 6.76
N LEU A 840 2.99 -40.31 7.40
CA LEU A 840 1.76 -40.88 7.93
C LEU A 840 1.64 -40.53 9.41
N SER A 841 0.42 -40.32 9.90
CA SER A 841 0.18 -40.34 11.35
C SER A 841 0.49 -41.74 11.91
N VAL A 842 0.84 -41.85 13.19
CA VAL A 842 1.12 -43.17 13.81
C VAL A 842 -0.02 -44.16 13.62
N ARG A 843 -1.28 -43.69 13.69
CA ARG A 843 -2.46 -44.50 13.40
C ARG A 843 -2.46 -45.03 11.97
N GLN A 844 -2.27 -44.16 10.97
CA GLN A 844 -2.23 -44.56 9.56
C GLN A 844 -1.08 -45.53 9.28
N TRP A 845 0.07 -45.34 9.93
CA TRP A 845 1.20 -46.26 9.83
C TRP A 845 0.87 -47.64 10.42
N ARG A 846 0.23 -47.70 11.60
CA ARG A 846 -0.24 -48.97 12.19
C ARG A 846 -1.25 -49.69 11.28
N GLU A 847 -2.21 -48.95 10.75
CA GLU A 847 -3.20 -49.47 9.81
C GLU A 847 -2.53 -50.02 8.54
N SER A 848 -1.49 -49.35 8.02
CA SER A 848 -0.75 -49.82 6.85
C SER A 848 0.10 -51.07 7.11
N GLN A 849 0.56 -51.28 8.35
CA GLN A 849 1.24 -52.54 8.72
C GLN A 849 0.26 -53.72 8.75
N LEU A 850 -0.99 -53.48 9.18
CA LEU A 850 -2.02 -54.52 9.29
C LEU A 850 -2.59 -54.94 7.93
N SER A 851 -2.58 -54.05 6.93
CA SER A 851 -3.08 -54.37 5.59
C SER A 851 -2.14 -55.22 4.74
N GLY A 852 -0.99 -55.65 5.27
CA GLY A 852 -0.04 -56.52 4.56
C GLY A 852 0.58 -55.90 3.31
N ILE A 853 0.45 -54.58 3.14
CA ILE A 853 1.14 -53.85 2.07
C ILE A 853 2.63 -53.94 2.42
N PRO A 854 3.46 -54.60 1.60
CA PRO A 854 4.88 -54.75 1.90
C PRO A 854 5.45 -53.34 2.08
N ASN A 855 6.00 -53.04 3.25
CA ASN A 855 6.81 -51.84 3.41
C ASN A 855 7.92 -51.97 2.37
N SER A 856 7.82 -51.26 1.25
CA SER A 856 8.94 -51.03 0.36
C SER A 856 9.98 -50.26 1.16
N THR A 857 10.85 -51.02 1.82
CA THR A 857 12.12 -50.65 2.46
C THR A 857 12.11 -49.29 3.17
N CYS A 858 11.99 -49.29 4.50
CA CYS A 858 12.28 -48.14 5.36
C CYS A 858 13.75 -47.70 5.36
N ILE A 859 14.59 -48.20 4.44
CA ILE A 859 16.00 -47.85 4.31
C ILE A 859 16.33 -47.84 2.81
N PRO A 860 16.60 -46.67 2.19
CA PRO A 860 17.30 -46.63 0.92
C PRO A 860 18.70 -47.25 1.14
N LYS A 861 19.14 -48.14 0.23
CA LYS A 861 20.54 -48.57 0.18
C LYS A 861 21.49 -47.39 0.02
#